data_AF-A0AAU9XZY4-F1
#
_entry.id   AF-A0AAU9XZY4-F1
#
_cell.length_a   1.000
_cell.length_b   1.000
_cell.length_c   1.000
_cell.angle_alpha   90.00
_cell.angle_beta   90.00
_cell.angle_gamma   90.00
#
_symmetry.space_group_name_H-M   'P 1'
#
loop_
_entity.id
_entity.type
_entity.pdbx_description
1 polymer ?
#
loop_
_entity_poly.entity_id
_entity_poly.type
_entity_poly.pdbx_seq_one_letter_code
_entity_poly.pdbx_strand_id
1 'polypeptide(L)'
;FIEPEDEHVGIDASNQQSQHEKIEKDLDDVLRVGDFDAIDQTVTPKTLARCKTNTLIKSFQVNKALRDLADGANPEKDDIEHLEKSMCEFTAALIDPLKADADTRNTFQSCFDDVVDKAIDTKQKKLLKLSFIDQWFIRLAYDAFLDNFSETEICFVLTLGKDSSKEEFDLIKRTINYIVREYGCHFAKYCVVLHEDHKMIGNINFKERCSTEAELRARIDALQLPSSTSSLCEDLMATRSAFTNQTHRKEARKAVVLFLNDSLRMVNANIERLPPLKEIKDMQVNIFPVGIGEYAKLSELNKMATKDCTARHFGEYESHETLGTAVTQEKYKDYFTTPYFVFFRDTLSYLILLVLHFAICLSPSAIAFSRLEWAISVFFLGRVLMEVDQFISTEKAGMKERMLWRRKRDGSSYQVCSHEGQQETNEAEEDNIMLKNLNNYFSDRWNVLDFIILVFYLITFILRIITWRNSTDVSENSLLAVSEYFYGFIAMFLTLRAFGQVIERVRGMGAIQIALFFVIWDVMAIFWQFLAMILAFSLAMTKIYVAEKAYTLGKDSAKDLACSDSGLICWWNMATHLGWSLLGLADLDRLNSVDDSSVSLIHVLYSFFLIMAVILLVNMMIALLSNTYQQVQDNSLQEWSFKRAITVRTYSTYHPIPVPFNLLSVPLIALWNLCWRDTSASLKGGRRVALNKVVKKLERMYFEKYGYEFPLTEGKKIDHLVQENEGGRKLANQIVRQVFRPRGNKEEKLASGHRAWYDSPGIAVDGCLLTYVGPDVCDICKSGNRKNIHSAKFKSPFTPETPRFEVLIQETGERRIAALGAVHESYDCHKMPGWDSGTVGYHIDEGKIFETGFHKQGREVEDMAMAYRGDLIACEVDFRGVPEGKVSVLFFLNGIEIRVLQCSIPREINYFLSFHWDLKALQCSPRYVQ
;
A
#
# COMPACT_ATOMS: atom_id res chain seq x y z
N PHE A 1 22.17 50.93 -19.17
CA PHE A 1 21.64 50.77 -17.81
C PHE A 1 21.51 49.28 -17.55
N ILE A 2 22.06 48.86 -16.43
CA ILE A 2 22.49 47.51 -16.05
C ILE A 2 21.30 46.56 -15.91
N GLU A 3 21.44 45.32 -16.41
CA GLU A 3 20.56 44.18 -16.13
C GLU A 3 20.53 43.88 -14.61
N PRO A 4 19.37 43.69 -13.97
CA PRO A 4 19.32 43.14 -12.63
C PRO A 4 19.29 41.60 -12.67
N GLU A 5 19.99 41.03 -11.69
CA GLU A 5 20.38 39.64 -11.49
C GLU A 5 19.20 38.71 -11.14
N ASP A 6 19.27 37.48 -11.67
CA ASP A 6 18.46 36.32 -11.30
C ASP A 6 18.85 35.77 -9.90
N GLU A 7 18.64 36.52 -8.81
CA GLU A 7 18.91 36.06 -7.44
C GLU A 7 17.65 35.78 -6.57
N HIS A 8 16.43 36.08 -7.04
CA HIS A 8 15.24 35.98 -6.18
C HIS A 8 14.48 34.64 -6.19
N VAL A 9 14.84 33.65 -7.02
CA VAL A 9 14.12 32.35 -7.02
C VAL A 9 14.55 31.42 -5.87
N GLY A 10 15.73 31.62 -5.29
CA GLY A 10 16.26 30.78 -4.21
C GLY A 10 15.73 31.09 -2.79
N ILE A 11 15.30 32.33 -2.55
CA ILE A 11 14.92 32.81 -1.20
C ILE A 11 13.49 32.40 -0.85
N ASP A 12 12.56 32.38 -1.82
CA ASP A 12 11.16 32.00 -1.59
C ASP A 12 10.98 30.49 -1.33
N ALA A 13 11.76 29.64 -1.99
CA ALA A 13 11.67 28.19 -1.80
C ALA A 13 12.17 27.74 -0.42
N SER A 14 13.20 28.39 0.13
CA SER A 14 13.72 28.07 1.47
C SER A 14 12.78 28.56 2.58
N ASN A 15 12.17 29.73 2.41
CA ASN A 15 11.16 30.27 3.32
C ASN A 15 9.87 29.42 3.34
N GLN A 16 9.37 28.98 2.18
CA GLN A 16 8.21 28.09 2.13
C GLN A 16 8.49 26.75 2.81
N GLN A 17 9.67 26.16 2.57
CA GLN A 17 10.00 24.87 3.19
C GLN A 17 10.15 24.96 4.72
N SER A 18 10.67 26.08 5.23
CA SER A 18 10.72 26.38 6.66
C SER A 18 9.31 26.54 7.29
N GLN A 19 8.37 27.16 6.57
CA GLN A 19 6.97 27.29 7.02
C GLN A 19 6.26 25.94 7.10
N HIS A 20 6.40 25.08 6.09
CA HIS A 20 5.81 23.73 6.08
C HIS A 20 6.36 22.85 7.23
N GLU A 21 7.64 22.99 7.58
CA GLU A 21 8.24 22.30 8.73
C GLU A 21 7.68 22.80 10.06
N LYS A 22 7.45 24.11 10.19
CA LYS A 22 6.87 24.70 11.40
C LYS A 22 5.43 24.22 11.62
N ILE A 23 4.60 24.19 10.58
CA ILE A 23 3.21 23.69 10.65
C ILE A 23 3.19 22.21 11.03
N GLU A 24 4.04 21.40 10.42
CA GLU A 24 4.11 19.97 10.73
C GLU A 24 4.53 19.72 12.18
N LYS A 25 5.47 20.51 12.71
CA LYS A 25 5.90 20.44 14.10
C LYS A 25 4.79 20.84 15.07
N ASP A 26 4.05 21.90 14.77
CA ASP A 26 2.93 22.38 15.58
C ASP A 26 1.83 21.31 15.67
N LEU A 27 1.46 20.70 14.54
CA LEU A 27 0.53 19.59 14.48
C LEU A 27 0.99 18.38 15.31
N ASP A 28 2.28 18.01 15.22
CA ASP A 28 2.83 16.89 16.00
C ASP A 28 2.88 17.21 17.51
N ASP A 29 3.13 18.47 17.88
CA ASP A 29 3.12 18.92 19.27
C ASP A 29 1.69 18.88 19.85
N VAL A 30 0.66 19.32 19.09
CA VAL A 30 -0.76 19.23 19.47
C VAL A 30 -1.19 17.78 19.70
N LEU A 31 -0.84 16.88 18.77
CA LEU A 31 -1.13 15.44 18.90
C LEU A 31 -0.43 14.79 20.10
N ARG A 32 0.74 15.29 20.50
CA ARG A 32 1.45 14.81 21.69
C ARG A 32 0.81 15.31 22.99
N VAL A 33 0.27 16.52 23.00
CA VAL A 33 -0.43 17.09 24.17
C VAL A 33 -1.74 16.35 24.43
N GLY A 34 -2.46 15.95 23.37
CA GLY A 34 -3.64 15.08 23.50
C GLY A 34 -4.94 15.80 23.88
N ASP A 35 -5.00 17.13 23.73
CA ASP A 35 -6.19 17.96 23.95
C ASP A 35 -7.12 17.91 22.73
N PHE A 36 -8.34 17.40 22.88
CA PHE A 36 -9.25 17.18 21.74
C PHE A 36 -9.65 18.47 21.04
N ASP A 37 -9.95 19.54 21.77
CA ASP A 37 -10.37 20.82 21.18
C ASP A 37 -9.27 21.39 20.27
N ALA A 38 -8.02 21.31 20.72
CA ALA A 38 -6.87 21.70 19.91
C ALA A 38 -6.65 20.76 18.72
N ILE A 39 -6.84 19.45 18.92
CA ILE A 39 -6.71 18.44 17.86
C ILE A 39 -7.78 18.64 16.79
N ASP A 40 -9.06 18.80 17.12
CA ASP A 40 -10.15 18.96 16.16
C ASP A 40 -9.98 20.23 15.31
N GLN A 41 -9.54 21.33 15.93
CA GLN A 41 -9.25 22.56 15.20
C GLN A 41 -8.02 22.45 14.28
N THR A 42 -7.00 21.71 14.70
CA THR A 42 -5.72 21.64 13.98
C THR A 42 -5.73 20.56 12.89
N VAL A 43 -6.37 19.42 13.15
CA VAL A 43 -6.42 18.24 12.28
C VAL A 43 -7.47 18.45 11.19
N THR A 44 -7.08 19.19 10.15
CA THR A 44 -7.91 19.41 8.97
C THR A 44 -7.21 18.93 7.69
N PRO A 45 -7.95 18.58 6.62
CA PRO A 45 -7.37 18.29 5.30
C PRO A 45 -6.40 19.38 4.81
N LYS A 46 -6.69 20.65 5.13
CA LYS A 46 -5.84 21.80 4.82
C LYS A 46 -4.50 21.76 5.55
N THR A 47 -4.50 21.54 6.86
CA THR A 47 -3.28 21.46 7.66
C THR A 47 -2.38 20.31 7.18
N LEU A 48 -2.99 19.17 6.84
CA LEU A 48 -2.27 18.02 6.31
C LEU A 48 -1.60 18.29 4.96
N ALA A 49 -2.28 19.02 4.06
CA ALA A 49 -1.71 19.43 2.78
C ALA A 49 -0.58 20.45 2.89
N ARG A 50 -0.51 21.17 4.01
CA ARG A 50 0.55 22.15 4.32
C ARG A 50 1.70 21.55 5.13
N CYS A 51 1.72 20.25 5.39
CA CYS A 51 2.87 19.61 6.00
C CYS A 51 4.00 19.43 4.98
N LYS A 52 5.26 19.37 5.46
CA LYS A 52 6.41 19.05 4.59
C LYS A 52 6.32 17.60 4.12
N THR A 53 5.86 16.71 5.00
CA THR A 53 5.54 15.33 4.65
C THR A 53 4.31 15.31 3.74
N ASN A 54 4.37 14.48 2.71
CA ASN A 54 3.27 14.25 1.78
C ASN A 54 1.95 13.94 2.52
N THR A 55 0.85 14.58 2.13
CA THR A 55 -0.49 14.50 2.76
C THR A 55 -0.95 13.08 3.03
N LEU A 56 -0.70 12.15 2.10
CA LEU A 56 -1.08 10.75 2.27
C LEU A 56 -0.28 10.08 3.41
N ILE A 57 1.02 10.32 3.46
CA ILE A 57 1.89 9.74 4.48
C ILE A 57 1.64 10.42 5.84
N LYS A 58 1.35 11.72 5.85
CA LYS A 58 1.04 12.45 7.08
C LYS A 58 -0.30 12.03 7.66
N SER A 59 -1.35 11.90 6.83
CA SER A 59 -2.65 11.40 7.30
C SER A 59 -2.56 9.99 7.91
N PHE A 60 -1.70 9.11 7.40
CA PHE A 60 -1.42 7.82 8.05
C PHE A 60 -0.80 7.95 9.44
N GLN A 61 0.13 8.90 9.61
CA GLN A 61 0.77 9.17 10.90
C GLN A 61 -0.22 9.77 11.90
N VAL A 62 -1.04 10.72 11.46
CA VAL A 62 -2.08 11.33 12.30
C VAL A 62 -3.14 10.30 12.68
N ASN A 63 -3.60 9.46 11.76
CA ASN A 63 -4.53 8.35 12.08
C ASN A 63 -3.97 7.43 13.17
N LYS A 64 -2.68 7.10 13.09
CA LYS A 64 -2.03 6.29 14.12
C LYS A 64 -2.02 7.02 15.46
N ALA A 65 -1.64 8.31 15.48
CA ALA A 65 -1.61 9.10 16.70
C ALA A 65 -2.99 9.22 17.36
N LEU A 66 -4.04 9.49 16.58
CA LEU A 66 -5.43 9.54 17.08
C LEU A 66 -5.86 8.20 17.69
N ARG A 67 -5.49 7.08 17.05
CA ARG A 67 -5.80 5.75 17.59
C ARG A 67 -5.04 5.45 18.89
N ASP A 68 -3.76 5.79 18.94
CA ASP A 68 -2.93 5.63 20.14
C ASP A 68 -3.46 6.50 21.31
N LEU A 69 -4.07 7.67 21.02
CA LEU A 69 -4.76 8.50 22.02
C LEU A 69 -6.10 7.90 22.48
N ALA A 70 -6.88 7.32 21.57
CA ALA A 70 -8.16 6.68 21.88
C ALA A 70 -8.03 5.36 22.66
N ASP A 71 -6.91 4.64 22.49
CA ASP A 71 -6.59 3.43 23.27
C ASP A 71 -6.22 3.75 24.74
N GLY A 72 -5.89 5.02 25.05
CA GLY A 72 -5.65 5.50 26.40
C GLY A 72 -6.92 5.74 27.22
N ALA A 73 -6.77 6.00 28.52
CA ALA A 73 -7.89 6.39 29.39
C ALA A 73 -8.28 7.87 29.17
N ASN A 74 -8.64 8.24 27.93
CA ASN A 74 -9.05 9.59 27.57
C ASN A 74 -10.58 9.75 27.73
N PRO A 75 -11.07 10.78 28.45
CA PRO A 75 -12.51 11.05 28.55
C PRO A 75 -13.20 11.35 27.21
N GLU A 76 -12.48 11.82 26.20
CA GLU A 76 -13.00 12.23 24.87
C GLU A 76 -12.80 11.14 23.80
N LYS A 77 -12.70 9.89 24.23
CA LYS A 77 -12.42 8.74 23.35
C LYS A 77 -13.36 8.65 22.16
N ASP A 78 -14.67 8.78 22.37
CA ASP A 78 -15.68 8.62 21.32
C ASP A 78 -15.53 9.69 20.22
N ASP A 79 -15.18 10.91 20.61
CA ASP A 79 -14.98 12.03 19.68
C ASP A 79 -13.68 11.89 18.88
N ILE A 80 -12.60 11.43 19.54
CA ILE A 80 -11.33 11.08 18.87
C ILE A 80 -11.54 9.93 17.87
N GLU A 81 -12.32 8.90 18.23
CA GLU A 81 -12.67 7.80 17.33
C GLU A 81 -13.50 8.28 16.13
N HIS A 82 -14.42 9.22 16.34
CA HIS A 82 -15.18 9.83 15.24
C HIS A 82 -14.27 10.63 14.30
N LEU A 83 -13.28 11.37 14.82
CA LEU A 83 -12.29 12.09 14.02
C LEU A 83 -11.37 11.10 13.25
N GLU A 84 -10.92 10.02 13.89
CA GLU A 84 -10.14 8.95 13.25
C GLU A 84 -10.91 8.32 12.08
N LYS A 85 -12.21 8.06 12.26
CA LYS A 85 -13.08 7.55 11.20
C LYS A 85 -13.21 8.55 10.04
N SER A 86 -13.35 9.83 10.34
CA SER A 86 -13.43 10.91 9.33
C SER A 86 -12.12 11.02 8.53
N MET A 87 -10.98 10.85 9.19
CA MET A 87 -9.66 10.81 8.57
C MET A 87 -9.43 9.54 7.73
N CYS A 88 -9.97 8.40 8.15
CA CYS A 88 -10.02 7.18 7.33
C CYS A 88 -10.86 7.36 6.06
N GLU A 89 -11.97 8.12 6.11
CA GLU A 89 -12.73 8.49 4.91
C GLU A 89 -11.94 9.43 4.01
N PHE A 90 -11.25 10.42 4.57
CA PHE A 90 -10.38 11.33 3.82
C PHE A 90 -9.30 10.59 3.02
N THR A 91 -8.56 9.70 3.66
CA THR A 91 -7.50 8.92 3.00
C THR A 91 -8.05 8.03 1.88
N ALA A 92 -9.23 7.42 2.09
CA ALA A 92 -9.90 6.63 1.06
C ALA A 92 -10.37 7.50 -0.12
N ALA A 93 -10.94 8.67 0.15
CA ALA A 93 -11.42 9.62 -0.86
C ALA A 93 -10.27 10.26 -1.65
N LEU A 94 -9.12 10.50 -1.03
CA LEU A 94 -7.91 11.03 -1.68
C LEU A 94 -7.37 10.07 -2.74
N ILE A 95 -7.46 8.76 -2.48
CA ILE A 95 -6.93 7.71 -3.34
C ILE A 95 -7.95 7.17 -4.34
N ASP A 96 -9.24 7.40 -4.11
CA ASP A 96 -10.34 6.96 -4.98
C ASP A 96 -10.14 7.27 -6.48
N PRO A 97 -9.62 8.45 -6.88
CA PRO A 97 -9.37 8.77 -8.28
C PRO A 97 -8.42 7.79 -9.00
N LEU A 98 -7.55 7.08 -8.27
CA LEU A 98 -6.68 6.06 -8.85
C LEU A 98 -7.47 4.92 -9.52
N LYS A 99 -8.73 4.69 -9.13
CA LYS A 99 -9.61 3.67 -9.75
C LYS A 99 -10.03 4.02 -11.18
N ALA A 100 -10.07 5.30 -11.54
CA ALA A 100 -10.49 5.76 -12.86
C ALA A 100 -9.30 6.21 -13.74
N ASP A 101 -8.29 6.87 -13.15
CA ASP A 101 -7.16 7.42 -13.92
C ASP A 101 -6.00 6.41 -14.07
N ALA A 102 -5.90 5.81 -15.25
CA ALA A 102 -4.85 4.84 -15.57
C ALA A 102 -3.43 5.43 -15.57
N ASP A 103 -3.24 6.69 -15.98
CA ASP A 103 -1.92 7.31 -16.09
C ASP A 103 -1.31 7.58 -14.69
N THR A 104 -2.14 8.09 -13.78
CA THR A 104 -1.77 8.30 -12.38
C THR A 104 -1.53 6.97 -11.66
N ARG A 105 -2.34 5.95 -11.95
CA ARG A 105 -2.16 4.60 -11.40
C ARG A 105 -0.82 3.99 -11.81
N ASN A 106 -0.42 4.14 -13.07
CA ASN A 106 0.87 3.62 -13.55
C ASN A 106 2.06 4.33 -12.87
N THR A 107 1.96 5.64 -12.66
CA THR A 107 2.99 6.39 -11.92
C THR A 107 3.03 5.95 -10.46
N PHE A 108 1.87 5.76 -9.83
CA PHE A 108 1.74 5.29 -8.44
C PHE A 108 2.29 3.88 -8.24
N GLN A 109 2.21 3.02 -9.25
CA GLN A 109 2.75 1.66 -9.19
C GLN A 109 4.26 1.64 -8.87
N SER A 110 5.02 2.62 -9.35
CA SER A 110 6.47 2.71 -9.10
C SER A 110 6.84 3.00 -7.64
N CYS A 111 5.91 3.55 -6.85
CA CYS A 111 6.09 3.91 -5.45
C CYS A 111 5.13 3.17 -4.50
N PHE A 112 4.39 2.18 -5.02
CA PHE A 112 3.35 1.46 -4.29
C PHE A 112 3.88 0.73 -3.04
N ASP A 113 5.03 0.07 -3.16
CA ASP A 113 5.67 -0.66 -2.05
C ASP A 113 5.93 0.26 -0.85
N ASP A 114 6.44 1.47 -1.10
CA ASP A 114 6.73 2.45 -0.04
C ASP A 114 5.45 2.91 0.68
N VAL A 115 4.33 3.01 -0.06
CA VAL A 115 3.02 3.41 0.49
C VAL A 115 2.41 2.26 1.30
N VAL A 116 2.46 1.02 0.79
CA VAL A 116 1.93 -0.16 1.49
C VAL A 116 2.72 -0.45 2.76
N ASP A 117 4.05 -0.37 2.71
CA ASP A 117 4.89 -0.51 3.91
C ASP A 117 4.48 0.50 4.98
N LYS A 118 4.32 1.77 4.59
CA LYS A 118 3.90 2.80 5.53
C LYS A 118 2.47 2.59 6.05
N ALA A 119 1.55 2.15 5.20
CA ALA A 119 0.18 1.83 5.57
C ALA A 119 0.12 0.66 6.56
N ILE A 120 0.98 -0.35 6.41
CA ILE A 120 1.13 -1.46 7.36
C ILE A 120 1.66 -0.95 8.70
N ASP A 121 2.76 -0.17 8.69
CA ASP A 121 3.40 0.37 9.91
C ASP A 121 2.48 1.30 10.72
N THR A 122 1.50 1.91 10.05
CA THR A 122 0.49 2.81 10.63
C THR A 122 -0.89 2.15 10.76
N LYS A 123 -1.01 0.84 10.52
CA LYS A 123 -2.25 0.04 10.66
C LYS A 123 -3.46 0.64 9.88
N GLN A 124 -3.26 1.07 8.65
CA GLN A 124 -4.29 1.66 7.77
C GLN A 124 -5.11 0.57 7.07
N LYS A 125 -5.96 -0.10 7.84
CA LYS A 125 -6.71 -1.29 7.38
C LYS A 125 -7.69 -0.99 6.23
N LYS A 126 -8.39 0.16 6.28
CA LYS A 126 -9.42 0.52 5.29
C LYS A 126 -8.85 0.74 3.89
N LEU A 127 -7.65 1.33 3.83
CA LEU A 127 -6.93 1.55 2.59
C LEU A 127 -6.67 0.23 1.86
N LEU A 128 -6.17 -0.77 2.57
CA LEU A 128 -5.74 -2.06 2.01
C LEU A 128 -6.90 -2.93 1.51
N LYS A 129 -8.15 -2.59 1.86
CA LYS A 129 -9.38 -3.20 1.33
C LYS A 129 -9.76 -2.67 -0.06
N LEU A 130 -9.17 -1.56 -0.53
CA LEU A 130 -9.57 -0.95 -1.80
C LEU A 130 -9.38 -1.93 -2.97
N SER A 131 -10.39 -2.03 -3.84
CA SER A 131 -10.45 -3.03 -4.92
C SER A 131 -9.26 -2.98 -5.89
N PHE A 132 -8.65 -1.81 -6.09
CA PHE A 132 -7.48 -1.69 -6.95
C PHE A 132 -6.21 -2.26 -6.30
N ILE A 133 -6.10 -2.19 -4.97
CA ILE A 133 -5.00 -2.80 -4.21
C ILE A 133 -5.13 -4.32 -4.26
N ASP A 134 -6.34 -4.84 -4.07
CA ASP A 134 -6.67 -6.25 -4.30
C ASP A 134 -6.26 -6.71 -5.71
N GLN A 135 -6.66 -5.96 -6.75
CA GLN A 135 -6.28 -6.26 -8.13
C GLN A 135 -4.77 -6.21 -8.35
N TRP A 136 -4.06 -5.31 -7.67
CA TRP A 136 -2.61 -5.21 -7.79
C TRP A 136 -1.89 -6.40 -7.17
N PHE A 137 -2.28 -6.84 -5.98
CA PHE A 137 -1.77 -8.09 -5.40
C PHE A 137 -2.06 -9.31 -6.29
N ILE A 138 -3.26 -9.35 -6.90
CA ILE A 138 -3.60 -10.39 -7.88
C ILE A 138 -2.71 -10.29 -9.12
N ARG A 139 -2.47 -9.09 -9.66
CA ARG A 139 -1.55 -8.89 -10.79
C ARG A 139 -0.14 -9.32 -10.44
N LEU A 140 0.39 -8.99 -9.27
CA LEU A 140 1.70 -9.47 -8.83
C LEU A 140 1.79 -11.00 -8.78
N ALA A 141 0.74 -11.65 -8.26
CA ALA A 141 0.66 -13.10 -8.25
C ALA A 141 0.48 -13.70 -9.66
N TYR A 142 -0.28 -13.03 -10.52
CA TYR A 142 -0.63 -13.47 -11.86
C TYR A 142 0.49 -13.22 -12.86
N ASP A 143 1.18 -12.08 -12.79
CA ASP A 143 2.38 -11.74 -13.57
C ASP A 143 3.50 -12.72 -13.22
N ALA A 144 3.67 -13.07 -11.94
CA ALA A 144 4.61 -14.11 -11.52
C ALA A 144 4.23 -15.53 -11.99
N PHE A 145 2.93 -15.83 -12.11
CA PHE A 145 2.44 -17.14 -12.53
C PHE A 145 2.41 -17.30 -14.07
N LEU A 146 1.98 -16.27 -14.81
CA LEU A 146 2.00 -16.19 -16.26
C LEU A 146 3.41 -15.97 -16.83
N ASP A 147 4.35 -15.44 -16.05
CA ASP A 147 5.77 -15.44 -16.39
C ASP A 147 6.30 -16.84 -16.74
N ASN A 148 5.62 -17.87 -16.24
CA ASN A 148 5.94 -19.26 -16.50
C ASN A 148 5.38 -19.79 -17.84
N PHE A 149 4.40 -19.10 -18.44
CA PHE A 149 3.70 -19.53 -19.65
C PHE A 149 3.75 -18.51 -20.80
N SER A 150 4.29 -17.31 -20.58
CA SER A 150 4.42 -16.30 -21.63
C SER A 150 5.55 -16.66 -22.61
N GLU A 151 5.22 -16.69 -23.90
CA GLU A 151 6.21 -16.87 -24.96
C GLU A 151 7.25 -15.73 -24.89
N THR A 152 8.55 -16.08 -24.89
CA THR A 152 9.66 -15.12 -24.86
C THR A 152 10.24 -14.92 -26.26
N GLU A 153 10.42 -13.67 -26.68
CA GLU A 153 11.08 -13.32 -27.93
C GLU A 153 12.49 -12.85 -27.64
N ILE A 154 13.48 -13.62 -28.08
CA ILE A 154 14.91 -13.35 -27.85
C ILE A 154 15.55 -12.96 -29.17
N CYS A 155 16.03 -11.72 -29.26
CA CYS A 155 16.81 -11.22 -30.39
C CYS A 155 18.29 -11.19 -30.02
N PHE A 156 19.12 -11.97 -30.71
CA PHE A 156 20.57 -11.88 -30.61
C PHE A 156 21.07 -10.88 -31.64
N VAL A 157 21.77 -9.86 -31.18
CA VAL A 157 22.33 -8.80 -32.04
C VAL A 157 23.83 -8.89 -31.95
N LEU A 158 24.49 -9.14 -33.07
CA LEU A 158 25.94 -9.30 -33.13
C LEU A 158 26.55 -8.10 -33.83
N THR A 159 27.16 -7.20 -33.06
CA THR A 159 27.89 -6.05 -33.59
C THR A 159 29.39 -6.32 -33.49
N LEU A 160 29.98 -6.74 -34.62
CA LEU A 160 31.36 -7.23 -34.70
C LEU A 160 32.27 -6.23 -35.42
N GLY A 161 33.46 -6.02 -34.86
CA GLY A 161 34.51 -5.17 -35.43
C GLY A 161 35.33 -5.87 -36.53
N LYS A 162 36.16 -5.12 -37.27
CA LYS A 162 36.94 -5.61 -38.41
C LYS A 162 37.96 -6.69 -38.01
N ASP A 163 38.46 -6.59 -36.79
CA ASP A 163 39.52 -7.43 -36.25
C ASP A 163 38.96 -8.59 -35.41
N SER A 164 37.65 -8.88 -35.51
CA SER A 164 37.01 -9.95 -34.75
C SER A 164 37.61 -11.31 -35.10
N SER A 165 38.07 -12.04 -34.09
CA SER A 165 38.68 -13.35 -34.30
C SER A 165 37.61 -14.41 -34.61
N LYS A 166 38.02 -15.45 -35.34
CA LYS A 166 37.15 -16.62 -35.56
C LYS A 166 36.76 -17.31 -34.25
N GLU A 167 37.63 -17.23 -33.25
CA GLU A 167 37.44 -17.83 -31.92
C GLU A 167 36.35 -17.10 -31.12
N GLU A 168 36.33 -15.76 -31.18
CA GLU A 168 35.28 -14.94 -30.56
C GLU A 168 33.90 -15.20 -31.18
N PHE A 169 33.85 -15.34 -32.52
CA PHE A 169 32.61 -15.64 -33.21
C PHE A 169 32.11 -17.07 -32.94
N ASP A 170 33.01 -18.04 -32.87
CA ASP A 170 32.68 -19.40 -32.46
C ASP A 170 32.21 -19.45 -30.99
N LEU A 171 32.75 -18.61 -30.11
CA LEU A 171 32.28 -18.46 -28.74
C LEU A 171 30.84 -17.93 -28.69
N ILE A 172 30.52 -16.88 -29.46
CA ILE A 172 29.16 -16.34 -29.56
C ILE A 172 28.17 -17.41 -30.04
N LYS A 173 28.49 -18.15 -31.10
CA LYS A 173 27.63 -19.23 -31.62
C LYS A 173 27.40 -20.31 -30.55
N ARG A 174 28.43 -20.73 -29.82
CA ARG A 174 28.31 -21.70 -28.72
C ARG A 174 27.43 -21.18 -27.59
N THR A 175 27.52 -19.90 -27.24
CA THR A 175 26.65 -19.26 -26.24
C THR A 175 25.21 -19.18 -26.69
N ILE A 176 24.95 -18.78 -27.93
CA ILE A 176 23.60 -18.74 -28.51
C ILE A 176 23.00 -20.16 -28.48
N ASN A 177 23.76 -21.17 -28.90
CA ASN A 177 23.34 -22.57 -28.84
C ASN A 177 23.04 -23.04 -27.41
N TYR A 178 23.83 -22.63 -26.43
CA TYR A 178 23.55 -22.92 -25.01
C TYR A 178 22.22 -22.29 -24.57
N ILE A 179 22.00 -21.00 -24.88
CA ILE A 179 20.75 -20.30 -24.51
C ILE A 179 19.54 -20.93 -25.21
N VAL A 180 19.69 -21.37 -26.47
CA VAL A 180 18.64 -22.09 -27.21
C VAL A 180 18.31 -23.43 -26.57
N ARG A 181 19.33 -24.17 -26.10
CA ARG A 181 19.15 -25.44 -25.37
C ARG A 181 18.43 -25.26 -24.05
N GLU A 182 18.75 -24.20 -23.30
CA GLU A 182 18.12 -23.92 -21.99
C GLU A 182 16.69 -23.38 -22.11
N TYR A 183 16.41 -22.51 -23.09
CA TYR A 183 15.07 -21.92 -23.26
C TYR A 183 14.12 -22.79 -24.09
N GLY A 184 14.64 -23.59 -25.01
CA GLY A 184 13.87 -24.44 -25.92
C GLY A 184 13.03 -23.67 -26.95
N CYS A 185 12.54 -24.38 -27.98
CA CYS A 185 11.75 -23.78 -29.07
C CYS A 185 10.23 -23.72 -28.80
N HIS A 186 9.77 -24.30 -27.67
CA HIS A 186 8.34 -24.35 -27.32
C HIS A 186 7.83 -23.03 -26.72
N PHE A 187 8.64 -22.39 -25.87
CA PHE A 187 8.27 -21.20 -25.12
C PHE A 187 9.08 -19.97 -25.53
N ALA A 188 9.99 -20.09 -26.50
CA ALA A 188 10.78 -18.99 -27.01
C ALA A 188 10.84 -18.94 -28.54
N LYS A 189 10.83 -17.73 -29.07
CA LYS A 189 11.14 -17.43 -30.48
C LYS A 189 12.46 -16.70 -30.56
N TYR A 190 13.22 -17.00 -31.60
CA TYR A 190 14.57 -16.48 -31.76
C TYR A 190 14.68 -15.64 -33.03
N CYS A 191 15.47 -14.58 -32.94
CA CYS A 191 15.89 -13.76 -34.05
C CYS A 191 17.39 -13.53 -33.92
N VAL A 192 18.12 -13.57 -35.04
CA VAL A 192 19.55 -13.23 -35.06
C VAL A 192 19.74 -12.10 -36.06
N VAL A 193 20.27 -10.98 -35.57
CA VAL A 193 20.63 -9.82 -36.38
C VAL A 193 22.16 -9.80 -36.52
N LEU A 194 22.61 -10.04 -37.74
CA LEU A 194 24.01 -10.01 -38.14
C LEU A 194 24.07 -9.33 -39.51
N HIS A 195 24.99 -8.38 -39.71
CA HIS A 195 25.11 -7.65 -40.97
C HIS A 195 26.50 -7.83 -41.62
N GLU A 196 26.51 -7.78 -42.95
CA GLU A 196 27.70 -7.64 -43.79
C GLU A 196 27.35 -6.70 -44.97
N ASP A 197 28.22 -5.73 -45.27
CA ASP A 197 28.02 -4.73 -46.34
C ASP A 197 26.61 -4.10 -46.35
N HIS A 198 26.12 -3.69 -45.18
CA HIS A 198 24.78 -3.11 -44.97
C HIS A 198 23.59 -4.04 -45.31
N LYS A 199 23.81 -5.36 -45.40
CA LYS A 199 22.78 -6.37 -45.60
C LYS A 199 22.74 -7.37 -44.45
N MET A 200 21.54 -7.76 -44.02
CA MET A 200 21.41 -8.81 -43.00
C MET A 200 21.79 -10.18 -43.57
N ILE A 201 22.60 -10.90 -42.79
CA ILE A 201 23.07 -12.25 -43.05
C ILE A 201 22.55 -13.19 -41.96
N GLY A 202 22.13 -14.39 -42.37
CA GLY A 202 21.47 -15.35 -41.49
C GLY A 202 19.96 -15.19 -41.54
N ASN A 203 19.27 -16.16 -42.12
CA ASN A 203 17.81 -16.15 -42.25
C ASN A 203 17.14 -16.66 -40.95
N ILE A 204 17.36 -16.01 -39.80
CA ILE A 204 16.73 -16.40 -38.52
C ILE A 204 15.89 -15.22 -38.02
N ASN A 205 14.57 -15.33 -38.18
CA ASN A 205 13.62 -14.30 -37.81
C ASN A 205 12.48 -14.86 -36.93
N PHE A 206 11.73 -13.98 -36.27
CA PHE A 206 10.61 -14.37 -35.41
C PHE A 206 9.39 -14.98 -36.13
N LYS A 207 9.31 -14.90 -37.47
CA LYS A 207 8.16 -15.38 -38.25
C LYS A 207 8.23 -16.89 -38.50
N GLU A 208 9.43 -17.45 -38.61
CA GLU A 208 9.64 -18.88 -38.83
C GLU A 208 9.64 -19.62 -37.48
N ARG A 209 8.58 -20.40 -37.22
CA ARG A 209 8.50 -21.23 -36.01
C ARG A 209 9.37 -22.47 -36.22
N CYS A 210 10.56 -22.50 -35.61
CA CYS A 210 11.41 -23.69 -35.67
C CYS A 210 10.69 -24.86 -34.99
N SER A 211 10.58 -25.98 -35.71
CA SER A 211 9.82 -27.15 -35.25
C SER A 211 10.60 -28.01 -34.26
N THR A 212 11.94 -27.97 -34.34
CA THR A 212 12.85 -28.71 -33.46
C THR A 212 14.08 -27.89 -33.09
N GLU A 213 14.62 -28.10 -31.88
CA GLU A 213 15.84 -27.41 -31.40
C GLU A 213 17.05 -27.68 -32.30
N ALA A 214 17.18 -28.90 -32.81
CA ALA A 214 18.28 -29.30 -33.67
C ALA A 214 18.35 -28.51 -34.99
N GLU A 215 17.18 -28.18 -35.57
CA GLU A 215 17.08 -27.39 -36.81
C GLU A 215 17.58 -25.95 -36.59
N LEU A 216 17.15 -25.31 -35.49
CA LEU A 216 17.59 -23.95 -35.16
C LEU A 216 19.10 -23.90 -34.88
N ARG A 217 19.62 -24.88 -34.13
CA ARG A 217 21.06 -24.98 -33.85
C ARG A 217 21.88 -25.18 -35.12
N ALA A 218 21.42 -26.01 -36.06
CA ALA A 218 22.09 -26.19 -37.34
C ALA A 218 22.15 -24.87 -38.16
N ARG A 219 21.11 -24.03 -38.09
CA ARG A 219 21.10 -22.71 -38.74
C ARG A 219 22.04 -21.71 -38.07
N ILE A 220 22.17 -21.78 -36.74
CA ILE A 220 23.13 -20.96 -35.98
C ILE A 220 24.58 -21.38 -36.29
N ASP A 221 24.84 -22.68 -36.36
CA ASP A 221 26.17 -23.23 -36.68
C ASP A 221 26.59 -22.90 -38.13
N ALA A 222 25.61 -22.76 -39.03
CA ALA A 222 25.81 -22.35 -40.43
C ALA A 222 26.09 -20.85 -40.62
N LEU A 223 26.01 -20.02 -39.56
CA LEU A 223 26.35 -18.60 -39.66
C LEU A 223 27.84 -18.41 -39.97
N GLN A 224 28.12 -17.59 -40.97
CA GLN A 224 29.47 -17.24 -41.40
C GLN A 224 29.93 -15.95 -40.72
N LEU A 225 31.23 -15.87 -40.45
CA LEU A 225 31.86 -14.66 -39.90
C LEU A 225 31.77 -13.54 -40.97
N PRO A 226 31.21 -12.36 -40.66
CA PRO A 226 31.12 -11.27 -41.62
C PRO A 226 32.51 -10.73 -41.98
N SER A 227 32.73 -10.42 -43.26
CA SER A 227 34.00 -9.90 -43.78
C SER A 227 34.14 -8.36 -43.65
N SER A 228 33.04 -7.67 -43.30
CA SER A 228 32.95 -6.21 -43.13
C SER A 228 32.46 -5.82 -41.73
N THR A 229 32.83 -4.63 -41.23
CA THR A 229 32.33 -4.09 -39.95
C THR A 229 30.83 -3.80 -39.97
N SER A 230 30.09 -4.17 -38.92
CA SER A 230 28.70 -3.73 -38.75
C SER A 230 28.60 -2.41 -37.99
N SER A 231 27.59 -1.60 -38.31
CA SER A 231 27.27 -0.37 -37.58
C SER A 231 26.24 -0.68 -36.49
N LEU A 232 26.56 -0.35 -35.23
CA LEU A 232 25.63 -0.53 -34.10
C LEU A 232 24.26 0.14 -34.35
N CYS A 233 24.24 1.29 -35.03
CA CYS A 233 23.00 1.99 -35.34
C CYS A 233 22.11 1.19 -36.31
N GLU A 234 22.71 0.54 -37.30
CA GLU A 234 22.01 -0.31 -38.27
C GLU A 234 21.49 -1.59 -37.61
N ASP A 235 22.32 -2.21 -36.76
CA ASP A 235 21.95 -3.39 -35.96
C ASP A 235 20.75 -3.10 -35.04
N LEU A 236 20.74 -1.95 -34.37
CA LEU A 236 19.63 -1.51 -33.52
C LEU A 236 18.37 -1.15 -34.33
N MET A 237 18.51 -0.53 -35.50
CA MET A 237 17.37 -0.24 -36.39
C MET A 237 16.73 -1.53 -36.93
N ALA A 238 17.53 -2.53 -37.31
CA ALA A 238 17.05 -3.83 -37.72
C ALA A 238 16.34 -4.56 -36.56
N THR A 239 16.89 -4.47 -35.35
CA THR A 239 16.28 -5.01 -34.13
C THR A 239 14.91 -4.36 -33.86
N ARG A 240 14.82 -3.03 -33.97
CA ARG A 240 13.54 -2.31 -33.87
C ARG A 240 12.54 -2.84 -34.90
N SER A 241 12.95 -2.96 -36.16
CA SER A 241 12.12 -3.46 -37.26
C SER A 241 11.62 -4.89 -37.02
N ALA A 242 12.45 -5.75 -36.42
CA ALA A 242 12.09 -7.12 -36.06
C ALA A 242 10.97 -7.18 -35.00
N PHE A 243 10.96 -6.24 -34.04
CA PHE A 243 9.92 -6.16 -33.02
C PHE A 243 8.68 -5.35 -33.43
N THR A 244 8.76 -4.45 -34.42
CA THR A 244 7.62 -3.64 -34.92
C THR A 244 6.81 -4.34 -36.01
N ASN A 245 7.43 -5.15 -36.87
CA ASN A 245 6.76 -5.84 -37.98
C ASN A 245 5.86 -7.02 -37.56
N GLN A 246 5.58 -7.17 -36.26
CA GLN A 246 4.72 -8.23 -35.74
C GLN A 246 3.28 -7.76 -35.54
N THR A 247 2.36 -8.46 -36.20
CA THR A 247 0.92 -8.35 -35.97
C THR A 247 0.54 -9.00 -34.64
N HIS A 248 0.33 -8.18 -33.62
CA HIS A 248 -0.43 -8.49 -32.40
C HIS A 248 0.00 -9.71 -31.56
N ARG A 249 1.09 -9.56 -30.80
CA ARG A 249 1.16 -10.14 -29.43
C ARG A 249 1.70 -9.08 -28.47
N LYS A 250 0.79 -8.36 -27.82
CA LYS A 250 1.13 -7.35 -26.80
C LYS A 250 1.68 -7.96 -25.50
N GLU A 251 1.65 -9.28 -25.35
CA GLU A 251 1.86 -9.99 -24.07
C GLU A 251 3.14 -10.86 -24.02
N ALA A 252 3.94 -10.89 -25.09
CA ALA A 252 5.19 -11.67 -25.12
C ALA A 252 6.36 -10.89 -24.50
N ARG A 253 7.21 -11.55 -23.72
CA ARG A 253 8.41 -10.94 -23.13
C ARG A 253 9.47 -10.73 -24.21
N LYS A 254 10.01 -9.53 -24.33
CA LYS A 254 11.01 -9.19 -25.35
C LYS A 254 12.37 -8.98 -24.72
N ALA A 255 13.35 -9.75 -25.18
CA ALA A 255 14.74 -9.67 -24.75
C ALA A 255 15.65 -9.45 -25.96
N VAL A 256 16.65 -8.60 -25.78
CA VAL A 256 17.73 -8.36 -26.75
C VAL A 256 19.05 -8.68 -26.06
N VAL A 257 19.80 -9.64 -26.60
CA VAL A 257 21.17 -9.93 -26.16
C VAL A 257 22.10 -9.31 -27.20
N LEU A 258 22.82 -8.27 -26.80
CA LEU A 258 23.66 -7.47 -27.68
C LEU A 258 25.12 -7.84 -27.47
N PHE A 259 25.73 -8.56 -28.40
CA PHE A 259 27.15 -8.89 -28.40
C PHE A 259 27.96 -7.77 -29.06
N LEU A 260 28.99 -7.27 -28.37
CA LEU A 260 29.86 -6.17 -28.78
C LEU A 260 31.32 -6.58 -28.65
N ASN A 261 32.09 -6.49 -29.73
CA ASN A 261 33.50 -6.92 -29.73
C ASN A 261 34.54 -5.78 -29.64
N ASP A 262 34.12 -4.53 -29.80
CA ASP A 262 35.02 -3.37 -29.71
C ASP A 262 34.46 -2.33 -28.73
N SER A 263 35.35 -1.53 -28.15
CA SER A 263 35.01 -0.27 -27.54
C SER A 263 34.23 0.60 -28.53
N LEU A 264 33.25 1.38 -28.05
CA LEU A 264 32.48 2.31 -28.88
C LEU A 264 33.30 3.53 -29.31
N ARG A 265 34.51 3.32 -29.87
CA ARG A 265 35.45 4.37 -30.24
C ARG A 265 35.03 5.20 -31.45
N MET A 266 33.80 5.03 -31.93
CA MET A 266 33.22 5.74 -33.06
C MET A 266 31.85 6.39 -32.74
N VAL A 267 31.59 6.74 -31.48
CA VAL A 267 30.44 7.61 -31.15
C VAL A 267 30.88 8.74 -30.21
N ASN A 268 31.33 9.84 -30.78
CA ASN A 268 31.56 11.13 -30.08
C ASN A 268 30.24 11.80 -29.63
N ALA A 269 29.22 11.02 -29.28
CA ALA A 269 27.92 11.50 -28.85
C ALA A 269 27.40 10.65 -27.70
N ASN A 270 26.83 11.30 -26.69
CA ASN A 270 26.14 10.68 -25.57
C ASN A 270 25.31 9.44 -26.01
N ILE A 271 25.71 8.25 -25.57
CA ILE A 271 25.03 6.97 -25.85
C ILE A 271 23.54 7.04 -25.49
N GLU A 272 23.18 7.84 -24.47
CA GLU A 272 21.79 8.14 -24.07
C GLU A 272 20.94 8.83 -25.15
N ARG A 273 21.57 9.43 -26.17
CA ARG A 273 20.89 10.14 -27.27
C ARG A 273 20.72 9.33 -28.55
N LEU A 274 21.12 8.05 -28.59
CA LEU A 274 20.85 7.18 -29.74
C LEU A 274 19.33 6.97 -29.90
N PRO A 275 18.69 7.53 -30.96
CA PRO A 275 17.24 7.43 -31.13
C PRO A 275 16.71 5.98 -31.16
N PRO A 276 17.35 5.02 -31.86
CA PRO A 276 16.88 3.64 -31.90
C PRO A 276 16.90 2.95 -30.53
N LEU A 277 17.89 3.25 -29.70
CA LEU A 277 18.04 2.62 -28.39
C LEU A 277 16.94 3.09 -27.42
N LYS A 278 16.60 4.38 -27.47
CA LYS A 278 15.50 4.94 -26.68
C LYS A 278 14.15 4.35 -27.09
N GLU A 279 13.90 4.25 -28.39
CA GLU A 279 12.66 3.67 -28.92
C GLU A 279 12.52 2.18 -28.56
N ILE A 280 13.60 1.40 -28.55
CA ILE A 280 13.57 -0.01 -28.11
C ILE A 280 13.28 -0.11 -26.61
N LYS A 281 13.87 0.79 -25.78
CA LYS A 281 13.56 0.86 -24.34
C LYS A 281 12.10 1.23 -24.09
N ASP A 282 11.55 2.14 -24.89
CA ASP A 282 10.13 2.55 -24.81
C ASP A 282 9.17 1.39 -25.20
N MET A 283 9.65 0.39 -25.97
CA MET A 283 8.90 -0.84 -26.28
C MET A 283 8.93 -1.90 -25.17
N GLN A 284 9.43 -1.57 -23.97
CA GLN A 284 9.56 -2.48 -22.82
C GLN A 284 10.42 -3.73 -23.11
N VAL A 285 11.47 -3.55 -23.93
CA VAL A 285 12.42 -4.62 -24.26
C VAL A 285 13.60 -4.61 -23.26
N ASN A 286 13.94 -5.77 -22.72
CA ASN A 286 15.11 -5.93 -21.85
C ASN A 286 16.38 -6.10 -22.70
N ILE A 287 17.32 -5.18 -22.60
CA ILE A 287 18.58 -5.19 -23.34
C ILE A 287 19.70 -5.68 -22.41
N PHE A 288 20.38 -6.76 -22.84
CA PHE A 288 21.50 -7.40 -22.17
C PHE A 288 22.78 -7.21 -23.00
N PRO A 289 23.58 -6.16 -22.73
CA PRO A 289 24.81 -5.92 -23.45
C PRO A 289 25.94 -6.82 -22.93
N VAL A 290 26.57 -7.52 -23.86
CA VAL A 290 27.63 -8.50 -23.64
C VAL A 290 28.86 -8.06 -24.42
N GLY A 291 29.87 -7.59 -23.71
CA GLY A 291 31.18 -7.26 -24.27
C GLY A 291 32.04 -8.51 -24.39
N ILE A 292 32.66 -8.70 -25.56
CA ILE A 292 33.60 -9.77 -25.87
C ILE A 292 34.93 -9.13 -26.26
N GLY A 293 36.04 -9.79 -25.92
CA GLY A 293 37.40 -9.32 -26.23
C GLY A 293 37.91 -8.26 -25.25
N GLU A 294 39.20 -7.90 -25.32
CA GLU A 294 39.85 -7.01 -24.34
C GLU A 294 39.39 -5.53 -24.41
N TYR A 295 38.73 -5.14 -25.50
CA TYR A 295 38.42 -3.74 -25.79
C TYR A 295 37.05 -3.27 -25.27
N ALA A 296 36.14 -4.16 -24.88
CA ALA A 296 34.80 -3.78 -24.43
C ALA A 296 34.77 -3.26 -22.97
N LYS A 297 34.40 -2.00 -22.74
CA LYS A 297 34.33 -1.44 -21.37
C LYS A 297 32.98 -1.69 -20.69
N LEU A 298 33.00 -2.32 -19.52
CA LEU A 298 31.80 -2.58 -18.71
C LEU A 298 31.01 -1.31 -18.32
N SER A 299 31.71 -0.19 -18.11
CA SER A 299 31.09 1.11 -17.81
C SER A 299 30.32 1.73 -18.99
N GLU A 300 30.65 1.35 -20.22
CA GLU A 300 29.94 1.79 -21.43
C GLU A 300 28.75 0.87 -21.72
N LEU A 301 28.92 -0.44 -21.54
CA LEU A 301 27.85 -1.44 -21.69
C LEU A 301 26.70 -1.21 -20.70
N ASN A 302 27.01 -0.86 -19.44
CA ASN A 302 25.98 -0.55 -18.45
C ASN A 302 25.09 0.64 -18.84
N LYS A 303 25.57 1.57 -19.67
CA LYS A 303 24.74 2.69 -20.17
C LYS A 303 23.68 2.23 -21.18
N MET A 304 23.94 1.12 -21.88
CA MET A 304 23.02 0.55 -22.87
C MET A 304 21.98 -0.38 -22.23
N ALA A 305 22.35 -1.04 -21.14
CA ALA A 305 21.49 -1.94 -20.39
C ALA A 305 20.15 -1.29 -19.98
N THR A 306 19.10 -2.11 -19.91
CA THR A 306 17.79 -1.67 -19.39
C THR A 306 17.76 -1.67 -17.85
N LYS A 307 18.54 -2.55 -17.21
CA LYS A 307 18.71 -2.65 -15.76
C LYS A 307 20.20 -2.46 -15.39
N ASP A 308 20.48 -1.71 -14.32
CA ASP A 308 21.84 -1.55 -13.79
C ASP A 308 22.45 -2.92 -13.43
N CYS A 309 23.75 -3.10 -13.68
CA CYS A 309 24.52 -4.33 -13.41
C CYS A 309 24.17 -5.56 -14.28
N THR A 310 23.40 -5.40 -15.36
CA THR A 310 23.11 -6.48 -16.32
C THR A 310 24.10 -6.56 -17.47
N ALA A 311 24.90 -5.51 -17.68
CA ALA A 311 26.00 -5.56 -18.62
C ALA A 311 27.08 -6.54 -18.15
N ARG A 312 27.66 -7.28 -19.10
CA ARG A 312 28.76 -8.19 -18.81
C ARG A 312 29.90 -7.99 -19.80
N HIS A 313 31.13 -8.21 -19.35
CA HIS A 313 32.33 -8.15 -20.16
C HIS A 313 33.11 -9.44 -19.92
N PHE A 314 33.59 -10.06 -20.99
CA PHE A 314 34.18 -11.39 -20.94
C PHE A 314 35.47 -11.44 -21.78
N GLY A 315 36.53 -11.97 -21.19
CA GLY A 315 37.85 -12.09 -21.82
C GLY A 315 38.06 -13.42 -22.56
N GLU A 316 39.24 -13.57 -23.16
CA GLU A 316 39.66 -14.68 -24.06
C GLU A 316 39.61 -16.10 -23.44
N TYR A 317 39.45 -16.23 -22.12
CA TYR A 317 39.58 -17.51 -21.39
C TYR A 317 38.29 -18.03 -20.74
N GLU A 318 37.11 -17.44 -21.01
CA GLU A 318 35.86 -17.88 -20.40
C GLU A 318 35.10 -18.97 -21.18
N SER A 319 34.50 -19.92 -20.46
CA SER A 319 33.70 -20.99 -21.06
C SER A 319 32.32 -20.50 -21.52
N HIS A 320 31.89 -20.91 -22.71
CA HIS A 320 30.55 -20.66 -23.27
C HIS A 320 29.39 -21.08 -22.33
N GLU A 321 29.59 -22.08 -21.46
CA GLU A 321 28.60 -22.51 -20.46
C GLU A 321 28.47 -21.50 -19.32
N THR A 322 29.59 -20.93 -18.85
CA THR A 322 29.61 -19.84 -17.86
C THR A 322 28.90 -18.62 -18.43
N LEU A 323 29.19 -18.30 -19.70
CA LEU A 323 28.60 -17.18 -20.44
C LEU A 323 27.09 -17.35 -20.64
N GLY A 324 26.63 -18.54 -21.05
CA GLY A 324 25.22 -18.84 -21.20
C GLY A 324 24.45 -18.91 -19.88
N THR A 325 25.10 -19.38 -18.81
CA THR A 325 24.51 -19.43 -17.45
C THR A 325 24.33 -18.04 -16.86
N ALA A 326 25.28 -17.12 -17.07
CA ALA A 326 25.18 -15.75 -16.57
C ALA A 326 24.02 -14.97 -17.21
N VAL A 327 23.71 -15.21 -18.48
CA VAL A 327 22.60 -14.58 -19.21
C VAL A 327 21.25 -15.21 -18.82
N THR A 328 21.21 -16.51 -18.52
CA THR A 328 19.99 -17.25 -18.15
C THR A 328 19.63 -17.16 -16.66
N GLN A 329 20.61 -16.98 -15.76
CA GLN A 329 20.41 -16.95 -14.29
C GLN A 329 19.51 -15.81 -13.80
N GLU A 330 19.43 -14.68 -14.51
CA GLU A 330 18.61 -13.53 -14.08
C GLU A 330 17.10 -13.86 -14.09
N LYS A 331 16.65 -14.67 -15.06
CA LYS A 331 15.25 -15.13 -15.13
C LYS A 331 14.88 -16.04 -13.95
N TYR A 332 15.80 -16.92 -13.56
CA TYR A 332 15.58 -17.82 -12.43
C TYR A 332 15.65 -17.06 -11.11
N LYS A 333 16.60 -16.16 -10.91
CA LYS A 333 16.74 -15.39 -9.66
C LYS A 333 15.47 -14.61 -9.32
N ASP A 334 14.91 -13.87 -10.28
CA ASP A 334 13.66 -13.09 -10.09
C ASP A 334 12.46 -14.02 -9.75
N TYR A 335 12.41 -15.21 -10.35
CA TYR A 335 11.40 -16.24 -10.06
C TYR A 335 11.52 -16.78 -8.62
N PHE A 336 12.73 -17.15 -8.19
CA PHE A 336 12.98 -17.71 -6.87
C PHE A 336 12.77 -16.67 -5.74
N THR A 337 12.86 -15.37 -6.03
CA THR A 337 12.64 -14.28 -5.06
C THR A 337 11.22 -13.76 -5.00
N THR A 338 10.30 -14.25 -5.83
CA THR A 338 8.93 -13.73 -5.86
C THR A 338 8.13 -14.18 -4.62
N PRO A 339 7.47 -13.27 -3.87
CA PRO A 339 6.83 -13.59 -2.58
C PRO A 339 5.80 -14.73 -2.63
N TYR A 340 4.99 -14.79 -3.68
CA TYR A 340 3.98 -15.85 -3.86
C TYR A 340 4.62 -17.24 -3.88
N PHE A 341 5.77 -17.34 -4.54
CA PHE A 341 6.46 -18.60 -4.77
C PHE A 341 7.26 -19.04 -3.55
N VAL A 342 7.88 -18.09 -2.85
CA VAL A 342 8.49 -18.32 -1.53
C VAL A 342 7.43 -18.89 -0.57
N PHE A 343 6.24 -18.29 -0.51
CA PHE A 343 5.11 -18.79 0.29
C PHE A 343 4.72 -20.22 -0.09
N PHE A 344 4.55 -20.52 -1.39
CA PHE A 344 4.13 -21.85 -1.84
C PHE A 344 5.11 -22.94 -1.42
N ARG A 345 6.41 -22.66 -1.52
CA ARG A 345 7.46 -23.60 -1.13
C ARG A 345 7.56 -23.79 0.36
N ASP A 346 7.42 -22.72 1.13
CA ASP A 346 7.36 -22.79 2.59
C ASP A 346 6.14 -23.61 3.04
N THR A 347 4.99 -23.42 2.39
CA THR A 347 3.77 -24.23 2.61
C THR A 347 4.04 -25.71 2.31
N LEU A 348 4.73 -26.01 1.20
CA LEU A 348 5.11 -27.38 0.84
C LEU A 348 6.06 -27.98 1.88
N SER A 349 6.99 -27.19 2.42
CA SER A 349 7.88 -27.62 3.51
C SER A 349 7.09 -28.00 4.77
N TYR A 350 6.10 -27.19 5.16
CA TYR A 350 5.18 -27.53 6.26
C TYR A 350 4.38 -28.81 5.99
N LEU A 351 3.90 -29.01 4.76
CA LEU A 351 3.15 -30.21 4.39
C LEU A 351 4.02 -31.47 4.44
N ILE A 352 5.27 -31.39 3.97
CA ILE A 352 6.23 -32.50 4.07
C ILE A 352 6.53 -32.81 5.53
N LEU A 353 6.78 -31.79 6.36
CA LEU A 353 7.00 -31.98 7.79
C LEU A 353 5.80 -32.64 8.47
N LEU A 354 4.58 -32.27 8.06
CA LEU A 354 3.35 -32.88 8.55
C LEU A 354 3.23 -34.35 8.15
N VAL A 355 3.59 -34.72 6.92
CA VAL A 355 3.61 -36.11 6.47
C VAL A 355 4.64 -36.93 7.27
N LEU A 356 5.81 -36.35 7.59
CA LEU A 356 6.79 -37.00 8.46
C LEU A 356 6.25 -37.24 9.87
N HIS A 357 5.49 -36.30 10.43
CA HIS A 357 4.85 -36.47 11.74
C HIS A 357 3.70 -37.48 11.69
N PHE A 358 2.95 -37.50 10.61
CA PHE A 358 1.95 -38.56 10.41
C PHE A 358 2.62 -39.94 10.39
N ALA A 359 3.77 -40.08 9.72
CA ALA A 359 4.53 -41.32 9.71
C ALA A 359 5.12 -41.70 11.09
N ILE A 360 5.62 -40.74 11.87
CA ILE A 360 6.14 -41.03 13.21
C ILE A 360 5.02 -41.46 14.16
N CYS A 361 3.85 -40.84 14.10
CA CYS A 361 2.69 -41.21 14.92
C CYS A 361 2.16 -42.63 14.63
N LEU A 362 2.42 -43.16 13.43
CA LEU A 362 2.08 -44.55 13.06
C LEU A 362 3.20 -45.55 13.35
N SER A 363 4.40 -45.07 13.65
CA SER A 363 5.56 -45.91 13.89
C SER A 363 5.56 -46.42 15.34
N PRO A 364 6.01 -47.66 15.61
CA PRO A 364 6.12 -48.17 16.96
C PRO A 364 7.24 -47.44 17.73
N SER A 365 7.04 -47.24 19.03
CA SER A 365 8.01 -46.58 19.91
C SER A 365 9.31 -47.38 20.01
N ALA A 366 10.44 -46.68 19.87
CA ALA A 366 11.77 -47.27 19.92
C ALA A 366 12.76 -46.40 20.72
N ILE A 367 13.69 -47.04 21.43
CA ILE A 367 14.73 -46.35 22.23
C ILE A 367 15.78 -45.69 21.33
N ALA A 368 16.15 -46.36 20.23
CA ALA A 368 17.07 -45.80 19.26
C ALA A 368 16.37 -44.75 18.37
N PHE A 369 17.11 -43.70 18.02
CA PHE A 369 16.62 -42.69 17.09
C PHE A 369 16.33 -43.31 15.72
N SER A 370 15.10 -43.17 15.25
CA SER A 370 14.67 -43.64 13.94
C SER A 370 15.18 -42.72 12.82
N ARG A 371 15.21 -43.23 11.59
CA ARG A 371 15.55 -42.41 10.41
C ARG A 371 14.54 -41.26 10.20
N LEU A 372 13.29 -41.46 10.60
CA LEU A 372 12.23 -40.44 10.54
C LEU A 372 12.51 -39.30 11.52
N GLU A 373 12.93 -39.61 12.75
CA GLU A 373 13.29 -38.60 13.75
C GLU A 373 14.46 -37.75 13.29
N TRP A 374 15.51 -38.38 12.72
CA TRP A 374 16.63 -37.62 12.13
C TRP A 374 16.18 -36.68 11.01
N ALA A 375 15.27 -37.12 10.14
CA ALA A 375 14.70 -36.26 9.11
C ALA A 375 13.89 -35.10 9.73
N ILE A 376 13.06 -35.36 10.73
CA ILE A 376 12.30 -34.35 11.46
C ILE A 376 13.24 -33.35 12.16
N SER A 377 14.33 -33.80 12.77
CA SER A 377 15.32 -32.94 13.43
C SER A 377 15.99 -31.97 12.45
N VAL A 378 16.24 -32.38 11.21
CA VAL A 378 16.78 -31.51 10.16
C VAL A 378 15.79 -30.39 9.82
N PHE A 379 14.50 -30.70 9.71
CA PHE A 379 13.45 -29.70 9.51
C PHE A 379 13.31 -28.77 10.73
N PHE A 380 13.35 -29.32 11.95
CA PHE A 380 13.31 -28.53 13.18
C PHE A 380 14.46 -27.52 13.23
N LEU A 381 15.70 -27.95 12.96
CA LEU A 381 16.86 -27.05 12.94
C LEU A 381 16.72 -25.95 11.88
N GLY A 382 16.22 -26.31 10.69
CA GLY A 382 15.93 -25.33 9.65
C GLY A 382 14.83 -24.33 10.07
N ARG A 383 13.79 -24.76 10.78
CA ARG A 383 12.75 -23.86 11.33
C ARG A 383 13.31 -22.92 12.40
N VAL A 384 14.14 -23.43 13.33
CA VAL A 384 14.82 -22.61 14.34
C VAL A 384 15.65 -21.50 13.67
N LEU A 385 16.42 -21.83 12.63
CA LEU A 385 17.20 -20.83 11.90
C LEU A 385 16.33 -19.78 11.22
N MET A 386 15.18 -20.18 10.66
CA MET A 386 14.26 -19.25 10.01
C MET A 386 13.62 -18.27 11.01
N GLU A 387 13.18 -18.77 12.16
CA GLU A 387 12.61 -17.92 13.23
C GLU A 387 13.65 -16.97 13.83
N VAL A 388 14.88 -17.45 14.03
CA VAL A 388 15.99 -16.61 14.51
C VAL A 388 16.33 -15.53 13.49
N ASP A 389 16.39 -15.86 12.19
CA ASP A 389 16.65 -14.87 11.14
C ASP A 389 15.53 -13.83 11.04
N GLN A 390 14.27 -14.23 11.19
CA GLN A 390 13.13 -13.33 11.25
C GLN A 390 13.22 -12.38 12.46
N PHE A 391 13.54 -12.91 13.64
CA PHE A 391 13.72 -12.10 14.85
C PHE A 391 14.87 -11.08 14.67
N ILE A 392 16.05 -11.53 14.24
CA ILE A 392 17.23 -10.67 14.02
C ILE A 392 16.97 -9.62 12.93
N SER A 393 16.23 -9.97 11.87
CA SER A 393 15.90 -9.05 10.78
C SER A 393 15.03 -7.89 11.25
N THR A 394 14.08 -8.14 12.16
CA THR A 394 13.28 -7.07 12.78
C THR A 394 14.13 -6.12 13.63
N GLU A 395 15.11 -6.66 14.35
CA GLU A 395 16.05 -5.89 15.17
C GLU A 395 16.97 -4.99 14.31
N LYS A 396 17.55 -5.55 13.24
CA LYS A 396 18.39 -4.81 12.29
C LYS A 396 17.64 -3.67 11.59
N ALA A 397 16.37 -3.89 11.24
CA ALA A 397 15.53 -2.85 10.65
C ALA A 397 15.30 -1.68 11.63
N GLY A 398 14.98 -1.98 12.90
CA GLY A 398 14.83 -0.98 13.96
C GLY A 398 16.11 -0.21 14.27
N MET A 399 17.28 -0.86 14.21
CA MET A 399 18.58 -0.21 14.36
C MET A 399 18.89 0.76 13.19
N LYS A 400 18.58 0.35 11.96
CA LYS A 400 18.82 1.16 10.75
C LYS A 400 17.96 2.42 10.73
N GLU A 401 16.70 2.33 11.13
CA GLU A 401 15.83 3.51 11.32
C GLU A 401 16.39 4.46 12.37
N ARG A 402 16.95 3.95 13.47
CA ARG A 402 17.60 4.78 14.51
C ARG A 402 18.88 5.45 14.04
N MET A 403 19.73 4.78 13.26
CA MET A 403 20.89 5.44 12.64
C MET A 403 20.47 6.57 11.70
N LEU A 404 19.41 6.36 10.93
CA LEU A 404 18.82 7.40 10.07
C LEU A 404 18.23 8.56 10.90
N TRP A 405 17.59 8.27 12.03
CA TRP A 405 17.07 9.27 12.96
C TRP A 405 18.17 10.07 13.66
N ARG A 406 19.23 9.42 14.18
CA ARG A 406 20.40 10.11 14.77
C ARG A 406 21.07 11.00 13.72
N ARG A 407 21.28 10.50 12.51
CA ARG A 407 21.85 11.29 11.40
C ARG A 407 20.97 12.48 10.97
N LYS A 408 19.66 12.40 11.15
CA LYS A 408 18.71 13.51 10.92
C LYS A 408 18.72 14.53 12.05
N ARG A 409 18.96 14.08 13.28
CA ARG A 409 19.08 14.91 14.49
C ARG A 409 20.39 15.69 14.48
N ASP A 410 21.49 15.06 14.04
CA ASP A 410 22.82 15.69 13.97
C ASP A 410 22.97 16.67 12.78
N GLY A 411 22.00 16.69 11.85
CA GLY A 411 21.94 17.65 10.74
C GLY A 411 21.23 18.97 11.08
N SER A 412 20.70 19.11 12.31
CA SER A 412 20.00 20.31 12.77
C SER A 412 20.57 20.75 14.13
N SER A 413 21.21 21.93 14.13
CA SER A 413 21.64 22.71 15.30
C SER A 413 23.02 22.42 15.92
N TYR A 414 23.94 23.38 15.73
CA TYR A 414 24.98 23.73 16.69
C TYR A 414 24.32 24.38 17.92
N GLN A 415 24.42 23.78 19.12
CA GLN A 415 24.76 24.49 20.38
C GLN A 415 25.00 23.56 21.60
N VAL A 416 26.23 23.64 22.13
CA VAL A 416 26.74 23.64 23.52
C VAL A 416 26.27 22.58 24.56
N CYS A 417 27.28 21.80 24.99
CA CYS A 417 27.62 21.09 26.24
C CYS A 417 26.60 20.89 27.39
N SER A 418 26.51 19.65 27.88
CA SER A 418 26.99 19.22 29.22
C SER A 418 27.04 17.68 29.28
N HIS A 419 28.21 17.13 29.58
CA HIS A 419 28.50 15.70 29.65
C HIS A 419 28.61 15.33 31.13
N GLU A 420 27.69 14.52 31.65
CA GLU A 420 27.83 13.60 32.81
C GLU A 420 26.42 13.10 33.19
N GLY A 421 26.10 11.85 32.82
CA GLY A 421 24.79 11.23 33.09
C GLY A 421 24.27 10.26 32.03
N GLN A 422 25.07 9.89 31.03
CA GLN A 422 24.62 9.13 29.85
C GLN A 422 24.94 7.63 29.87
N GLN A 423 25.34 7.06 31.01
CA GLN A 423 25.74 5.65 31.07
C GLN A 423 24.65 4.74 31.67
N GLU A 424 23.79 5.23 32.58
CA GLU A 424 22.69 4.42 33.16
C GLU A 424 21.39 4.45 32.34
N THR A 425 21.21 5.40 31.42
CA THR A 425 19.99 5.51 30.59
C THR A 425 19.99 4.60 29.36
N ASN A 426 21.15 4.11 28.92
CA ASN A 426 21.24 3.29 27.71
C ASN A 426 20.78 1.83 27.93
N GLU A 427 21.04 1.24 29.11
CA GLU A 427 20.64 -0.15 29.41
C GLU A 427 19.11 -0.28 29.56
N ALA A 428 18.47 0.67 30.25
CA ALA A 428 17.00 0.70 30.39
C ALA A 428 16.26 1.00 29.07
N GLU A 429 16.88 1.74 28.13
CA GLU A 429 16.32 1.95 26.79
C GLU A 429 16.43 0.66 25.94
N GLU A 430 17.55 -0.07 26.03
CA GLU A 430 17.80 -1.33 25.31
C GLU A 430 16.85 -2.47 25.72
N ASP A 431 16.58 -2.61 27.02
CA ASP A 431 15.62 -3.60 27.54
C ASP A 431 14.19 -3.35 27.02
N ASN A 432 13.76 -2.08 27.01
CA ASN A 432 12.45 -1.69 26.47
C ASN A 432 12.32 -1.97 24.96
N ILE A 433 13.43 -1.96 24.22
CA ILE A 433 13.45 -2.21 22.78
C ILE A 433 13.31 -3.70 22.48
N MET A 434 14.06 -4.56 23.19
CA MET A 434 13.94 -6.00 23.00
C MET A 434 12.50 -6.45 23.30
N LEU A 435 11.91 -5.90 24.37
CA LEU A 435 10.53 -6.14 24.76
C LEU A 435 9.54 -5.67 23.69
N LYS A 436 9.77 -4.52 23.06
CA LYS A 436 8.96 -4.01 21.94
C LYS A 436 9.07 -4.87 20.69
N ASN A 437 10.25 -5.37 20.36
CA ASN A 437 10.47 -6.26 19.22
C ASN A 437 9.82 -7.64 19.46
N LEU A 438 9.94 -8.17 20.68
CA LEU A 438 9.23 -9.38 21.10
C LEU A 438 7.72 -9.20 21.01
N ASN A 439 7.20 -8.07 21.49
CA ASN A 439 5.77 -7.79 21.44
C ASN A 439 5.26 -7.67 20.00
N ASN A 440 6.05 -7.09 19.09
CA ASN A 440 5.72 -7.05 17.67
C ASN A 440 5.72 -8.45 17.03
N TYR A 441 6.70 -9.29 17.38
CA TYR A 441 6.77 -10.67 16.89
C TYR A 441 5.58 -11.51 17.37
N PHE A 442 5.26 -11.45 18.67
CA PHE A 442 4.13 -12.17 19.28
C PHE A 442 2.76 -11.55 19.00
N SER A 443 2.71 -10.36 18.39
CA SER A 443 1.45 -9.79 17.90
C SER A 443 0.84 -10.64 16.78
N ASP A 444 1.66 -11.38 16.03
CA ASP A 444 1.18 -12.35 15.06
C ASP A 444 0.88 -13.70 15.74
N ARG A 445 -0.36 -14.16 15.59
CA ARG A 445 -0.85 -15.41 16.18
C ARG A 445 -0.15 -16.63 15.60
N TRP A 446 0.30 -16.58 14.34
CA TRP A 446 1.02 -17.70 13.72
C TRP A 446 2.43 -17.82 14.26
N ASN A 447 3.12 -16.70 14.48
CA ASN A 447 4.43 -16.69 15.13
C ASN A 447 4.36 -17.24 16.56
N VAL A 448 3.28 -16.94 17.30
CA VAL A 448 3.04 -17.55 18.63
C VAL A 448 2.88 -19.06 18.50
N LEU A 449 2.12 -19.55 17.51
CA LEU A 449 1.94 -20.98 17.28
C LEU A 449 3.25 -21.67 16.87
N ASP A 450 4.04 -21.04 15.98
CA ASP A 450 5.36 -21.53 15.57
C ASP A 450 6.32 -21.59 16.76
N PHE A 451 6.32 -20.59 17.64
CA PHE A 451 7.08 -20.60 18.90
C PHE A 451 6.65 -21.75 19.83
N ILE A 452 5.34 -21.95 20.02
CA ILE A 452 4.82 -23.08 20.83
C ILE A 452 5.29 -24.40 20.25
N ILE A 453 5.15 -24.60 18.93
CA ILE A 453 5.61 -25.80 18.23
C ILE A 453 7.10 -26.03 18.48
N LEU A 454 7.94 -25.00 18.36
CA LEU A 454 9.38 -25.09 18.60
C LEU A 454 9.72 -25.44 20.05
N VAL A 455 8.98 -24.92 21.03
CA VAL A 455 9.15 -25.27 22.45
C VAL A 455 8.82 -26.75 22.68
N PHE A 456 7.71 -27.25 22.12
CA PHE A 456 7.37 -28.67 22.22
C PHE A 456 8.42 -29.55 21.55
N TYR A 457 8.97 -29.17 20.39
CA TYR A 457 10.09 -29.89 19.78
C TYR A 457 11.33 -29.89 20.65
N LEU A 458 11.69 -28.77 21.27
CA LEU A 458 12.85 -28.67 22.15
C LEU A 458 12.70 -29.60 23.36
N ILE A 459 11.53 -29.58 24.00
CA ILE A 459 11.20 -30.48 25.13
C ILE A 459 11.29 -31.94 24.68
N THR A 460 10.70 -32.27 23.53
CA THR A 460 10.71 -33.64 22.97
C THR A 460 12.13 -34.10 22.68
N PHE A 461 12.96 -33.24 22.07
CA PHE A 461 14.36 -33.52 21.77
C PHE A 461 15.18 -33.80 23.05
N ILE A 462 14.99 -32.99 24.10
CA ILE A 462 15.65 -33.19 25.40
C ILE A 462 15.22 -34.53 26.02
N LEU A 463 13.91 -34.83 26.02
CA LEU A 463 13.40 -36.10 26.54
C LEU A 463 13.92 -37.31 25.75
N ARG A 464 14.05 -37.21 24.42
CA ARG A 464 14.64 -38.27 23.59
C ARG A 464 16.12 -38.49 23.87
N ILE A 465 16.89 -37.44 24.16
CA ILE A 465 18.28 -37.58 24.61
C ILE A 465 18.36 -38.29 25.96
N ILE A 466 17.51 -37.92 26.92
CA ILE A 466 17.49 -38.52 28.26
C ILE A 466 17.11 -40.00 28.20
N THR A 467 16.06 -40.34 27.46
CA THR A 467 15.59 -41.72 27.30
C THR A 467 16.61 -42.60 26.59
N TRP A 468 17.27 -42.08 25.55
CA TRP A 468 18.36 -42.79 24.87
C TRP A 468 19.54 -43.06 25.82
N ARG A 469 19.92 -42.07 26.65
CA ARG A 469 21.03 -42.21 27.62
C ARG A 469 20.73 -43.19 28.75
N ASN A 470 19.48 -43.23 29.23
CA ASN A 470 19.10 -44.11 30.34
C ASN A 470 18.93 -45.58 29.92
N SER A 471 18.73 -45.87 28.63
CA SER A 471 18.82 -47.22 28.03
C SER A 471 18.04 -48.35 28.74
N THR A 472 16.89 -48.05 29.38
CA THR A 472 15.99 -49.06 29.95
C THR A 472 14.99 -49.59 28.90
N ASP A 473 14.47 -50.80 29.11
CA ASP A 473 13.47 -51.42 28.22
C ASP A 473 12.24 -50.52 27.98
N VAL A 474 11.67 -50.62 26.78
CA VAL A 474 10.57 -49.76 26.29
C VAL A 474 9.37 -49.73 27.26
N SER A 475 9.05 -50.87 27.89
CA SER A 475 7.87 -51.02 28.75
C SER A 475 7.97 -50.33 30.10
N GLU A 476 9.17 -50.04 30.59
CA GLU A 476 9.38 -49.41 31.91
C GLU A 476 9.68 -47.91 31.83
N ASN A 477 9.80 -47.38 30.61
CA ASN A 477 10.30 -46.02 30.38
C ASN A 477 9.13 -45.04 30.17
N SER A 478 8.53 -44.56 31.26
CA SER A 478 7.41 -43.60 31.21
C SER A 478 7.77 -42.30 30.47
N LEU A 479 9.03 -41.85 30.56
CA LEU A 479 9.54 -40.68 29.85
C LEU A 479 9.53 -40.86 28.32
N LEU A 480 9.71 -42.09 27.84
CA LEU A 480 9.60 -42.40 26.41
C LEU A 480 8.15 -42.21 25.95
N ALA A 481 7.18 -42.74 26.69
CA ALA A 481 5.76 -42.54 26.40
C ALA A 481 5.37 -41.05 26.38
N VAL A 482 5.89 -40.27 27.35
CA VAL A 482 5.66 -38.81 27.38
C VAL A 482 6.24 -38.11 26.14
N SER A 483 7.42 -38.51 25.67
CA SER A 483 8.01 -37.94 24.44
C SER A 483 7.17 -38.26 23.19
N GLU A 484 6.58 -39.45 23.10
CA GLU A 484 5.68 -39.85 22.01
C GLU A 484 4.35 -39.08 22.07
N TYR A 485 3.82 -38.82 23.27
CA TYR A 485 2.65 -37.94 23.43
C TYR A 485 2.93 -36.54 22.89
N PHE A 486 4.14 -36.00 23.13
CA PHE A 486 4.52 -34.72 22.57
C PHE A 486 4.64 -34.73 21.05
N TYR A 487 5.11 -35.81 20.41
CA TYR A 487 5.02 -35.93 18.95
C TYR A 487 3.57 -35.84 18.45
N GLY A 488 2.60 -36.42 19.17
CA GLY A 488 1.17 -36.26 18.88
C GLY A 488 0.67 -34.82 19.00
N PHE A 489 1.05 -34.12 20.09
CA PHE A 489 0.71 -32.70 20.27
C PHE A 489 1.36 -31.80 19.21
N ILE A 490 2.62 -32.06 18.85
CA ILE A 490 3.32 -31.38 17.77
C ILE A 490 2.59 -31.59 16.45
N ALA A 491 2.21 -32.83 16.13
CA ALA A 491 1.44 -33.14 14.93
C ALA A 491 0.13 -32.35 14.90
N MET A 492 -0.60 -32.28 16.03
CA MET A 492 -1.81 -31.47 16.15
C MET A 492 -1.54 -29.99 15.86
N PHE A 493 -0.56 -29.35 16.51
CA PHE A 493 -0.27 -27.94 16.24
C PHE A 493 0.23 -27.68 14.82
N LEU A 494 1.02 -28.61 14.27
CA LEU A 494 1.52 -28.53 12.90
C LEU A 494 0.39 -28.66 11.86
N THR A 495 -0.63 -29.49 12.11
CA THR A 495 -1.83 -29.52 11.25
C THR A 495 -2.54 -28.19 11.26
N LEU A 496 -2.78 -27.60 12.44
CA LEU A 496 -3.41 -26.28 12.58
C LEU A 496 -2.61 -25.22 11.83
N ARG A 497 -1.28 -25.26 11.92
CA ARG A 497 -0.38 -24.35 11.20
C ARG A 497 -0.45 -24.53 9.67
N ALA A 498 -0.33 -25.77 9.20
CA ALA A 498 -0.25 -26.10 7.78
C ALA A 498 -1.55 -25.81 7.02
N PHE A 499 -2.70 -26.15 7.62
CA PHE A 499 -4.00 -25.84 7.03
C PHE A 499 -4.40 -24.37 7.25
N GLY A 500 -4.07 -23.82 8.43
CA GLY A 500 -4.42 -22.46 8.79
C GLY A 500 -3.88 -21.39 7.84
N GLN A 501 -2.62 -21.51 7.43
CA GLN A 501 -2.01 -20.59 6.45
C GLN A 501 -2.64 -20.67 5.06
N VAL A 502 -3.11 -21.85 4.66
CA VAL A 502 -3.78 -22.07 3.36
C VAL A 502 -5.17 -21.45 3.39
N ILE A 503 -5.91 -21.64 4.49
CA ILE A 503 -7.24 -21.09 4.70
C ILE A 503 -7.18 -19.55 4.73
N GLU A 504 -6.21 -18.97 5.43
CA GLU A 504 -6.04 -17.52 5.52
C GLU A 504 -5.77 -16.86 4.16
N ARG A 505 -5.21 -17.59 3.19
CA ARG A 505 -4.98 -17.05 1.83
C ARG A 505 -6.28 -16.86 1.04
N VAL A 506 -7.26 -17.71 1.26
CA VAL A 506 -8.48 -17.73 0.45
C VAL A 506 -9.41 -16.64 0.93
N ARG A 507 -9.74 -15.65 0.08
CA ARG A 507 -10.58 -14.48 0.42
C ARG A 507 -11.84 -14.81 1.23
N GLY A 508 -12.58 -15.84 0.83
CA GLY A 508 -13.80 -16.25 1.53
C GLY A 508 -13.53 -16.94 2.87
N MET A 509 -12.65 -17.95 2.87
CA MET A 509 -12.41 -18.75 4.08
C MET A 509 -11.54 -18.03 5.12
N GLY A 510 -10.56 -17.23 4.69
CA GLY A 510 -9.66 -16.48 5.57
C GLY A 510 -10.39 -15.40 6.37
N ALA A 511 -11.36 -14.71 5.76
CA ALA A 511 -12.20 -13.75 6.49
C ALA A 511 -13.00 -14.44 7.61
N ILE A 512 -13.61 -15.60 7.32
CA ILE A 512 -14.36 -16.39 8.30
C ILE A 512 -13.44 -16.88 9.42
N GLN A 513 -12.25 -17.38 9.08
CA GLN A 513 -11.28 -17.86 10.08
C GLN A 513 -10.81 -16.72 11.01
N ILE A 514 -10.55 -15.53 10.46
CA ILE A 514 -10.18 -14.36 11.27
C ILE A 514 -11.33 -13.98 12.19
N ALA A 515 -12.57 -13.98 11.69
CA ALA A 515 -13.73 -13.69 12.51
C ALA A 515 -13.89 -14.69 13.66
N LEU A 516 -13.74 -15.99 13.38
CA LEU A 516 -13.80 -17.05 14.39
C LEU A 516 -12.78 -16.83 15.51
N PHE A 517 -11.55 -16.43 15.20
CA PHE A 517 -10.54 -16.20 16.24
C PHE A 517 -10.87 -15.03 17.17
N PHE A 518 -11.53 -13.98 16.68
CA PHE A 518 -11.99 -12.88 17.54
C PHE A 518 -13.12 -13.36 18.45
N VAL A 519 -14.08 -14.09 17.88
CA VAL A 519 -15.21 -14.66 18.63
C VAL A 519 -14.74 -15.60 19.74
N ILE A 520 -13.70 -16.40 19.52
CA ILE A 520 -13.12 -17.28 20.56
C ILE A 520 -12.64 -16.49 21.79
N TRP A 521 -12.07 -15.29 21.60
CA TRP A 521 -11.60 -14.48 22.72
C TRP A 521 -12.77 -13.97 23.58
N ASP A 522 -13.89 -13.61 22.95
CA ASP A 522 -15.11 -13.20 23.66
C ASP A 522 -15.75 -14.40 24.40
N VAL A 523 -15.67 -15.61 23.82
CA VAL A 523 -16.13 -16.85 24.47
C VAL A 523 -15.34 -17.15 25.74
N MET A 524 -14.05 -16.78 25.83
CA MET A 524 -13.23 -17.02 27.02
C MET A 524 -13.80 -16.34 28.27
N ALA A 525 -14.49 -15.20 28.12
CA ALA A 525 -15.17 -14.54 29.24
C ALA A 525 -16.31 -15.41 29.82
N ILE A 526 -17.07 -16.07 28.95
CA ILE A 526 -18.15 -17.00 29.34
C ILE A 526 -17.56 -18.32 29.87
N PHE A 527 -16.45 -18.78 29.29
CA PHE A 527 -15.76 -19.97 29.77
C PHE A 527 -15.36 -19.87 31.25
N TRP A 528 -14.90 -18.71 31.70
CA TRP A 528 -14.63 -18.48 33.12
C TRP A 528 -15.88 -18.56 34.00
N GLN A 529 -17.06 -18.17 33.49
CA GLN A 529 -18.32 -18.33 34.20
C GLN A 529 -18.69 -19.82 34.35
N PHE A 530 -18.51 -20.61 33.29
CA PHE A 530 -18.68 -22.07 33.36
C PHE A 530 -17.74 -22.70 34.37
N LEU A 531 -16.46 -22.32 34.37
CA LEU A 531 -15.49 -22.86 35.33
C LEU A 531 -15.84 -22.47 36.77
N ALA A 532 -16.24 -21.21 37.01
CA ALA A 532 -16.68 -20.75 38.34
C ALA A 532 -17.89 -21.55 38.83
N MET A 533 -18.82 -21.88 37.95
CA MET A 533 -19.97 -22.72 38.25
C MET A 533 -19.56 -24.16 38.57
N ILE A 534 -18.75 -24.80 37.71
CA ILE A 534 -18.21 -26.15 37.97
C ILE A 534 -17.49 -26.18 39.32
N LEU A 535 -16.68 -25.17 39.62
CA LEU A 535 -15.98 -25.05 40.91
C LEU A 535 -16.97 -24.95 42.09
N ALA A 536 -17.93 -24.04 42.03
CA ALA A 536 -18.88 -23.82 43.13
C ALA A 536 -19.70 -25.07 43.45
N PHE A 537 -20.25 -25.71 42.41
CA PHE A 537 -21.08 -26.91 42.55
C PHE A 537 -20.25 -28.14 42.91
N SER A 538 -19.04 -28.30 42.33
CA SER A 538 -18.16 -29.42 42.68
C SER A 538 -17.72 -29.37 44.14
N LEU A 539 -17.42 -28.18 44.68
CA LEU A 539 -17.08 -28.02 46.10
C LEU A 539 -18.27 -28.35 47.01
N ALA A 540 -19.47 -27.87 46.69
CA ALA A 540 -20.68 -28.15 47.45
C ALA A 540 -20.99 -29.67 47.49
N MET A 541 -21.01 -30.32 46.33
CA MET A 541 -21.26 -31.77 46.23
C MET A 541 -20.15 -32.58 46.89
N THR A 542 -18.88 -32.22 46.71
CA THR A 542 -17.76 -32.88 47.39
C THR A 542 -17.91 -32.81 48.91
N LYS A 543 -18.33 -31.67 49.46
CA LYS A 543 -18.52 -31.52 50.91
C LYS A 543 -19.63 -32.42 51.44
N ILE A 544 -20.72 -32.60 50.67
CA ILE A 544 -21.83 -33.50 51.03
C ILE A 544 -21.35 -34.95 51.04
N TYR A 545 -20.65 -35.41 50.00
CA TYR A 545 -20.09 -36.77 49.95
C TYR A 545 -19.06 -37.04 51.06
N VAL A 546 -18.18 -36.08 51.34
CA VAL A 546 -17.18 -36.20 52.41
C VAL A 546 -17.85 -36.22 53.78
N ALA A 547 -18.92 -35.44 53.98
CA ALA A 547 -19.70 -35.45 55.23
C ALA A 547 -20.45 -36.78 55.40
N GLU A 548 -21.06 -37.30 54.33
CA GLU A 548 -21.70 -38.61 54.33
C GLU A 548 -20.69 -39.71 54.69
N LYS A 549 -19.53 -39.74 54.02
CA LYS A 549 -18.46 -40.71 54.31
C LYS A 549 -18.00 -40.68 55.78
N ALA A 550 -17.93 -39.49 56.38
CA ALA A 550 -17.59 -39.34 57.80
C ALA A 550 -18.69 -39.88 58.73
N TYR A 551 -19.95 -39.77 58.33
CA TYR A 551 -21.11 -40.28 59.07
C TYR A 551 -21.32 -41.79 58.91
N THR A 552 -21.01 -42.35 57.74
CA THR A 552 -21.18 -43.78 57.41
C THR A 552 -19.97 -44.64 57.78
N LEU A 553 -18.96 -44.09 58.46
CA LEU A 553 -17.74 -44.78 58.89
C LEU A 553 -18.06 -45.87 59.93
N GLY A 554 -18.58 -47.01 59.47
CA GLY A 554 -19.06 -48.12 60.31
C GLY A 554 -20.00 -49.13 59.62
N LYS A 555 -20.43 -48.91 58.36
CA LYS A 555 -21.19 -49.90 57.57
C LYS A 555 -20.38 -50.38 56.36
N ASP A 556 -20.38 -51.69 56.12
CA ASP A 556 -19.59 -52.39 55.07
C ASP A 556 -19.92 -52.01 53.61
N SER A 557 -20.85 -51.09 53.38
CA SER A 557 -21.27 -50.62 52.04
C SER A 557 -20.40 -49.51 51.44
N ALA A 558 -19.32 -49.09 52.13
CA ALA A 558 -18.50 -47.93 51.74
C ALA A 558 -17.56 -48.14 50.52
N LYS A 559 -17.64 -49.28 49.81
CA LYS A 559 -16.74 -49.61 48.68
C LYS A 559 -17.19 -49.10 47.31
N ASP A 560 -18.47 -48.73 47.14
CA ASP A 560 -19.04 -48.27 45.85
C ASP A 560 -19.45 -46.77 45.84
N LEU A 561 -18.92 -45.95 46.76
CA LEU A 561 -19.16 -44.50 46.72
C LEU A 561 -18.38 -43.84 45.58
N ALA A 562 -18.98 -42.83 44.94
CA ALA A 562 -18.37 -41.98 43.89
C ALA A 562 -16.98 -41.40 44.26
N CYS A 563 -16.67 -41.33 45.56
CA CYS A 563 -15.39 -40.90 46.12
C CYS A 563 -14.81 -41.93 47.11
N SER A 564 -14.18 -42.97 46.58
CA SER A 564 -13.39 -43.92 47.38
C SER A 564 -12.14 -43.27 48.00
N ASP A 565 -11.49 -42.34 47.28
CA ASP A 565 -10.17 -41.79 47.62
C ASP A 565 -10.20 -40.43 48.35
N SER A 566 -9.02 -39.96 48.76
CA SER A 566 -8.79 -38.76 49.58
C SER A 566 -9.25 -37.44 48.93
N GLY A 567 -9.50 -36.43 49.77
CA GLY A 567 -10.35 -35.27 49.47
C GLY A 567 -10.11 -34.52 48.14
N LEU A 568 -8.85 -34.30 47.72
CA LEU A 568 -8.56 -33.61 46.45
C LEU A 568 -8.86 -34.47 45.20
N ILE A 569 -8.62 -35.77 45.28
CA ILE A 569 -8.92 -36.72 44.19
C ILE A 569 -10.45 -36.82 44.04
N CYS A 570 -11.16 -36.88 45.17
CA CYS A 570 -12.61 -36.85 45.20
C CYS A 570 -13.18 -35.57 44.54
N TRP A 571 -12.65 -34.40 44.92
CA TRP A 571 -13.07 -33.14 44.30
C TRP A 571 -12.83 -33.11 42.79
N TRP A 572 -11.66 -33.57 42.33
CA TRP A 572 -11.34 -33.62 40.91
C TRP A 572 -12.28 -34.56 40.13
N ASN A 573 -12.60 -35.72 40.70
CA ASN A 573 -13.56 -36.66 40.12
C ASN A 573 -14.97 -36.05 40.03
N MET A 574 -15.39 -35.29 41.05
CA MET A 574 -16.66 -34.55 41.02
C MET A 574 -16.65 -33.45 39.96
N ALA A 575 -15.59 -32.63 39.92
CA ALA A 575 -15.44 -31.56 38.93
C ALA A 575 -15.41 -32.10 37.48
N THR A 576 -14.74 -33.23 37.25
CA THR A 576 -14.72 -33.89 35.93
C THR A 576 -16.09 -34.47 35.57
N HIS A 577 -16.83 -35.07 36.52
CA HIS A 577 -18.20 -35.54 36.28
C HIS A 577 -19.15 -34.41 35.90
N LEU A 578 -19.09 -33.25 36.58
CA LEU A 578 -19.84 -32.06 36.20
C LEU A 578 -19.42 -31.51 34.83
N GLY A 579 -18.13 -31.54 34.52
CA GLY A 579 -17.60 -31.17 33.21
C GLY A 579 -18.18 -32.03 32.09
N TRP A 580 -18.15 -33.36 32.23
CA TRP A 580 -18.74 -34.29 31.27
C TRP A 580 -20.27 -34.19 31.20
N SER A 581 -20.92 -33.76 32.28
CA SER A 581 -22.38 -33.52 32.32
C SER A 581 -22.81 -32.40 31.37
N LEU A 582 -21.98 -31.38 31.15
CA LEU A 582 -22.29 -30.30 30.20
C LEU A 582 -22.41 -30.81 28.76
N LEU A 583 -21.74 -31.93 28.44
CA LEU A 583 -21.77 -32.58 27.12
C LEU A 583 -22.84 -33.70 27.05
N GLY A 584 -23.57 -33.96 28.14
CA GLY A 584 -24.55 -35.04 28.23
C GLY A 584 -23.94 -36.44 28.33
N LEU A 585 -22.66 -36.56 28.69
CA LEU A 585 -21.93 -37.85 28.76
C LEU A 585 -21.80 -38.40 30.18
N ALA A 586 -22.45 -37.78 31.18
CA ALA A 586 -22.32 -38.18 32.57
C ALA A 586 -23.47 -39.09 33.02
N ASP A 587 -23.10 -40.22 33.62
CA ASP A 587 -24.07 -41.15 34.20
C ASP A 587 -24.59 -40.65 35.54
N LEU A 588 -25.91 -40.66 35.72
CA LEU A 588 -26.59 -40.31 36.97
C LEU A 588 -26.28 -41.32 38.09
N ASP A 589 -26.06 -42.58 37.72
CA ASP A 589 -25.79 -43.67 38.68
C ASP A 589 -24.52 -43.46 39.50
N ARG A 590 -23.58 -42.67 38.96
CA ARG A 590 -22.35 -42.28 39.65
C ARG A 590 -22.57 -41.31 40.81
N LEU A 591 -23.78 -40.75 40.96
CA LEU A 591 -24.15 -39.87 42.05
C LEU A 591 -24.93 -40.57 43.18
N ASN A 592 -25.18 -41.88 43.07
CA ASN A 592 -25.87 -42.63 44.12
C ASN A 592 -25.03 -42.73 45.40
N SER A 593 -25.71 -42.71 46.56
CA SER A 593 -25.08 -42.75 47.88
C SER A 593 -25.90 -43.60 48.85
N VAL A 594 -25.38 -43.83 50.06
CA VAL A 594 -25.95 -44.79 51.03
C VAL A 594 -27.09 -44.17 51.84
N ASP A 595 -27.13 -42.84 51.92
CA ASP A 595 -28.16 -42.08 52.65
C ASP A 595 -29.14 -41.38 51.71
N ASP A 596 -30.43 -41.71 51.81
CA ASP A 596 -31.50 -41.16 50.95
C ASP A 596 -31.58 -39.62 51.00
N SER A 597 -31.26 -39.00 52.15
CA SER A 597 -31.30 -37.55 52.31
C SER A 597 -30.16 -36.86 51.54
N SER A 598 -28.97 -37.45 51.58
CA SER A 598 -27.78 -36.99 50.86
C SER A 598 -27.96 -37.15 49.34
N VAL A 599 -28.49 -38.30 48.89
CA VAL A 599 -28.86 -38.55 47.48
C VAL A 599 -29.84 -37.50 46.96
N SER A 600 -30.90 -37.21 47.71
CA SER A 600 -31.88 -36.20 47.31
C SER A 600 -31.25 -34.81 47.17
N LEU A 601 -30.36 -34.43 48.09
CA LEU A 601 -29.73 -33.11 48.08
C LEU A 601 -28.73 -32.96 46.93
N ILE A 602 -27.98 -34.02 46.62
CA ILE A 602 -27.07 -34.07 45.46
C ILE A 602 -27.86 -33.99 44.15
N HIS A 603 -28.95 -34.76 44.00
CA HIS A 603 -29.78 -34.69 42.81
C HIS A 603 -30.40 -33.31 42.59
N VAL A 604 -30.82 -32.62 43.66
CA VAL A 604 -31.32 -31.25 43.57
C VAL A 604 -30.22 -30.28 43.14
N LEU A 605 -29.02 -30.36 43.74
CA LEU A 605 -27.88 -29.52 43.35
C LEU A 605 -27.43 -29.78 41.91
N TYR A 606 -27.42 -31.05 41.49
CA TYR A 606 -27.09 -31.46 40.13
C TYR A 606 -28.14 -30.97 39.12
N SER A 607 -29.42 -31.09 39.44
CA SER A 607 -30.51 -30.56 38.61
C SER A 607 -30.43 -29.04 38.47
N PHE A 608 -30.14 -28.35 39.57
CA PHE A 608 -29.94 -26.90 39.55
C PHE A 608 -28.71 -26.51 38.72
N PHE A 609 -27.61 -27.26 38.84
CA PHE A 609 -26.43 -27.08 37.98
C PHE A 609 -26.77 -27.22 36.50
N LEU A 610 -27.51 -28.27 36.09
CA LEU A 610 -27.90 -28.46 34.69
C LEU A 610 -28.82 -27.35 34.16
N ILE A 611 -29.78 -26.87 34.95
CA ILE A 611 -30.63 -25.73 34.57
C ILE A 611 -29.77 -24.48 34.36
N MET A 612 -28.88 -24.17 35.30
CA MET A 612 -28.04 -22.98 35.22
C MET A 612 -27.01 -23.07 34.09
N ALA A 613 -26.30 -24.19 33.97
CA ALA A 613 -25.21 -24.33 33.01
C ALA A 613 -25.71 -24.62 31.60
N VAL A 614 -26.64 -25.57 31.42
CA VAL A 614 -27.08 -25.98 30.08
C VAL A 614 -28.25 -25.12 29.59
N ILE A 615 -29.27 -24.87 30.40
CA ILE A 615 -30.44 -24.11 29.92
C ILE A 615 -30.16 -22.61 29.88
N LEU A 616 -29.51 -22.04 30.89
CA LEU A 616 -29.26 -20.60 30.92
C LEU A 616 -27.95 -20.23 30.22
N LEU A 617 -26.79 -20.74 30.67
CA LEU A 617 -25.50 -20.28 30.14
C LEU A 617 -25.24 -20.68 28.68
N VAL A 618 -25.60 -21.89 28.23
CA VAL A 618 -25.44 -22.25 26.80
C VAL A 618 -26.32 -21.39 25.89
N ASN A 619 -27.58 -21.15 26.26
CA ASN A 619 -28.48 -20.30 25.46
C ASN A 619 -28.00 -18.84 25.41
N MET A 620 -27.49 -18.32 26.53
CA MET A 620 -26.85 -17.01 26.56
C MET A 620 -25.57 -16.96 25.73
N MET A 621 -24.75 -18.03 25.75
CA MET A 621 -23.55 -18.16 24.93
C MET A 621 -23.90 -18.11 23.45
N ILE A 622 -24.92 -18.85 23.00
CA ILE A 622 -25.36 -18.84 21.59
C ILE A 622 -25.84 -17.44 21.18
N ALA A 623 -26.61 -16.75 22.02
CA ALA A 623 -27.11 -15.41 21.73
C ALA A 623 -25.97 -14.38 21.59
N LEU A 624 -25.02 -14.39 22.53
CA LEU A 624 -23.85 -13.53 22.49
C LEU A 624 -22.97 -13.84 21.28
N LEU A 625 -22.69 -15.12 21.03
CA LEU A 625 -21.93 -15.59 19.87
C LEU A 625 -22.55 -15.15 18.55
N SER A 626 -23.88 -15.20 18.41
CA SER A 626 -24.55 -14.78 17.18
C SER A 626 -24.39 -13.28 16.93
N ASN A 627 -24.51 -12.46 17.97
CA ASN A 627 -24.37 -11.01 17.85
C ASN A 627 -22.91 -10.61 17.58
N THR A 628 -21.96 -11.18 18.34
CA THR A 628 -20.52 -10.90 18.15
C THR A 628 -20.03 -11.42 16.80
N TYR A 629 -20.48 -12.58 16.35
CA TYR A 629 -20.11 -13.11 15.02
C TYR A 629 -20.55 -12.17 13.90
N GLN A 630 -21.79 -11.64 13.94
CA GLN A 630 -22.27 -10.68 12.93
C GLN A 630 -21.40 -9.42 12.91
N GLN A 631 -21.15 -8.83 14.07
CA GLN A 631 -20.34 -7.61 14.19
C GLN A 631 -18.89 -7.81 13.70
N VAL A 632 -18.28 -8.94 14.04
CA VAL A 632 -16.91 -9.26 13.63
C VAL A 632 -16.84 -9.60 12.14
N GLN A 633 -17.85 -10.30 11.59
CA GLN A 633 -17.88 -10.71 10.19
C GLN A 633 -17.90 -9.50 9.24
N ASP A 634 -18.60 -8.42 9.57
CA ASP A 634 -18.64 -7.20 8.74
C ASP A 634 -17.25 -6.53 8.59
N ASN A 635 -16.44 -6.60 9.64
CA ASN A 635 -15.08 -6.06 9.67
C ASN A 635 -14.01 -7.07 9.21
N SER A 636 -14.35 -8.36 9.15
CA SER A 636 -13.40 -9.45 8.89
C SER A 636 -12.67 -9.35 7.56
N LEU A 637 -13.35 -8.89 6.50
CA LEU A 637 -12.75 -8.76 5.17
C LEU A 637 -11.69 -7.66 5.12
N GLN A 638 -11.89 -6.58 5.89
CA GLN A 638 -10.90 -5.53 6.05
C GLN A 638 -9.68 -6.06 6.81
N GLU A 639 -9.91 -6.77 7.92
CA GLU A 639 -8.83 -7.39 8.69
C GLU A 639 -8.04 -8.41 7.86
N TRP A 640 -8.74 -9.21 7.06
CA TRP A 640 -8.15 -10.17 6.14
C TRP A 640 -7.27 -9.49 5.09
N SER A 641 -7.75 -8.42 4.45
CA SER A 641 -6.97 -7.69 3.45
C SER A 641 -5.68 -7.09 4.04
N PHE A 642 -5.76 -6.62 5.29
CA PHE A 642 -4.63 -6.09 6.04
C PHE A 642 -3.61 -7.19 6.36
N LYS A 643 -4.07 -8.32 6.93
CA LYS A 643 -3.20 -9.46 7.21
C LYS A 643 -2.53 -10.02 5.96
N ARG A 644 -3.27 -10.14 4.86
CA ARG A 644 -2.70 -10.57 3.58
C ARG A 644 -1.57 -9.65 3.12
N ALA A 645 -1.71 -8.33 3.28
CA ALA A 645 -0.65 -7.37 2.93
C ALA A 645 0.60 -7.57 3.80
N ILE A 646 0.43 -7.82 5.10
CA ILE A 646 1.53 -8.18 6.01
C ILE A 646 2.22 -9.46 5.53
N THR A 647 1.45 -10.52 5.23
CA THR A 647 1.99 -11.78 4.73
C THR A 647 2.83 -11.57 3.48
N VAL A 648 2.35 -10.81 2.50
CA VAL A 648 3.11 -10.52 1.26
C VAL A 648 4.41 -9.78 1.56
N ARG A 649 4.39 -8.78 2.46
CA ARG A 649 5.59 -8.06 2.90
C ARG A 649 6.60 -8.99 3.57
N THR A 650 6.14 -9.83 4.50
CA THR A 650 6.97 -10.82 5.20
C THR A 650 7.66 -11.75 4.20
N TYR A 651 6.92 -12.36 3.27
CA TYR A 651 7.49 -13.26 2.27
C TYR A 651 8.36 -12.55 1.21
N SER A 652 8.21 -11.23 1.03
CA SER A 652 9.13 -10.43 0.23
C SER A 652 10.49 -10.22 0.90
N THR A 653 10.55 -10.33 2.23
CA THR A 653 11.79 -10.20 3.01
C THR A 653 12.44 -11.53 3.34
N TYR A 654 11.72 -12.65 3.19
CA TYR A 654 12.22 -13.99 3.48
C TYR A 654 13.32 -14.44 2.52
N HIS A 655 14.19 -15.30 3.03
CA HIS A 655 15.19 -15.95 2.19
C HIS A 655 14.49 -16.88 1.16
N PRO A 656 14.83 -16.81 -0.14
CA PRO A 656 14.23 -17.64 -1.20
C PRO A 656 14.36 -19.17 -1.03
N ILE A 657 15.13 -19.67 -0.06
CA ILE A 657 15.43 -21.11 0.08
C ILE A 657 14.58 -21.70 1.22
N PRO A 658 13.72 -22.70 0.93
CA PRO A 658 12.81 -23.26 1.93
C PRO A 658 13.53 -24.20 2.90
N VAL A 659 12.93 -24.37 4.09
CA VAL A 659 13.34 -25.40 5.05
C VAL A 659 13.17 -26.80 4.43
N PRO A 660 14.14 -27.71 4.57
CA PRO A 660 15.35 -27.65 5.39
C PRO A 660 16.61 -27.17 4.66
N PHE A 661 16.52 -26.84 3.37
CA PHE A 661 17.69 -26.48 2.55
C PHE A 661 18.34 -25.16 2.99
N ASN A 662 17.63 -24.35 3.78
CA ASN A 662 18.12 -23.12 4.37
C ASN A 662 19.35 -23.33 5.30
N LEU A 663 19.50 -24.51 5.90
CA LEU A 663 20.62 -24.85 6.77
C LEU A 663 21.99 -24.73 6.06
N LEU A 664 22.03 -24.98 4.75
CA LEU A 664 23.24 -24.87 3.94
C LEU A 664 23.41 -23.47 3.34
N SER A 665 22.33 -22.84 2.92
CA SER A 665 22.40 -21.60 2.13
C SER A 665 22.61 -20.34 2.97
N VAL A 666 21.97 -20.25 4.14
CA VAL A 666 22.07 -19.08 5.03
C VAL A 666 23.52 -18.77 5.41
N PRO A 667 24.34 -19.73 5.90
CA PRO A 667 25.74 -19.45 6.25
C PRO A 667 26.60 -19.09 5.03
N LEU A 668 26.36 -19.70 3.86
CA LEU A 668 27.09 -19.40 2.63
C LEU A 668 26.81 -17.98 2.12
N ILE A 669 25.56 -17.52 2.20
CA ILE A 669 25.16 -16.18 1.77
C ILE A 669 25.57 -15.13 2.80
N ALA A 670 25.53 -15.43 4.09
CA ALA A 670 26.04 -14.55 5.13
C ALA A 670 27.55 -14.29 4.96
N LEU A 671 28.33 -15.32 4.63
CA LEU A 671 29.76 -15.20 4.28
C LEU A 671 29.98 -14.38 3.00
N TRP A 672 29.15 -14.59 1.98
CA TRP A 672 29.20 -13.83 0.72
C TRP A 672 28.89 -12.34 0.90
N ASN A 673 27.85 -12.02 1.65
CA ASN A 673 27.40 -10.64 1.92
C ASN A 673 28.34 -9.87 2.86
N LEU A 674 29.13 -10.58 3.67
CA LEU A 674 30.21 -9.96 4.45
C LEU A 674 31.35 -9.47 3.55
N CYS A 675 31.55 -10.10 2.39
CA CYS A 675 32.57 -9.75 1.41
C CYS A 675 32.14 -8.63 0.44
N TRP A 676 30.87 -8.58 0.03
CA TRP A 676 30.36 -7.59 -0.93
C TRP A 676 29.22 -6.78 -0.33
N ARG A 677 29.52 -5.52 0.05
CA ARG A 677 28.57 -4.61 0.68
C ARG A 677 27.91 -3.73 -0.38
N ASP A 678 26.70 -4.10 -0.82
CA ASP A 678 25.97 -3.32 -1.81
C ASP A 678 25.38 -2.02 -1.25
N THR A 679 25.64 -0.92 -1.98
CA THR A 679 25.21 0.43 -1.63
C THR A 679 23.86 0.74 -2.29
N SER A 680 22.78 0.10 -1.84
CA SER A 680 21.41 0.45 -2.26
C SER A 680 20.92 1.72 -1.55
N ALA A 681 21.47 2.89 -1.92
CA ALA A 681 21.02 4.19 -1.43
C ALA A 681 20.43 5.11 -2.52
N SER A 682 20.62 4.79 -3.80
CA SER A 682 20.21 5.67 -4.92
C SER A 682 18.73 5.54 -5.32
N LEU A 683 18.15 4.32 -5.27
CA LEU A 683 16.81 4.04 -5.81
C LEU A 683 15.65 4.71 -5.01
N LYS A 684 15.83 4.95 -3.72
CA LYS A 684 14.80 5.53 -2.82
C LYS A 684 14.56 7.04 -3.04
N GLY A 685 15.44 7.72 -3.77
CA GLY A 685 15.28 9.13 -4.13
C GLY A 685 14.19 9.32 -5.18
N GLY A 686 14.27 8.55 -6.27
CA GLY A 686 13.35 8.66 -7.41
C GLY A 686 11.89 8.34 -7.08
N ARG A 687 11.64 7.28 -6.28
CA ARG A 687 10.28 6.87 -5.89
C ARG A 687 9.54 7.92 -5.05
N ARG A 688 10.25 8.61 -4.15
CA ARG A 688 9.68 9.69 -3.32
C ARG A 688 9.24 10.89 -4.16
N VAL A 689 10.01 11.24 -5.19
CA VAL A 689 9.63 12.31 -6.12
C VAL A 689 8.38 11.92 -6.92
N ALA A 690 8.31 10.67 -7.40
CA ALA A 690 7.14 10.15 -8.10
C ALA A 690 5.88 10.16 -7.20
N LEU A 691 6.01 9.71 -5.94
CA LEU A 691 4.93 9.73 -4.96
C LEU A 691 4.42 11.15 -4.69
N ASN A 692 5.32 12.11 -4.49
CA ASN A 692 4.94 13.52 -4.28
C ASN A 692 4.19 14.10 -5.48
N LYS A 693 4.61 13.75 -6.71
CA LYS A 693 3.91 14.19 -7.93
C LYS A 693 2.50 13.61 -8.02
N VAL A 694 2.34 12.33 -7.71
CA VAL A 694 1.02 11.66 -7.71
C VAL A 694 0.13 12.25 -6.64
N VAL A 695 0.60 12.37 -5.41
CA VAL A 695 -0.25 12.84 -4.31
C VAL A 695 -0.64 14.31 -4.49
N LYS A 696 0.23 15.18 -5.01
CA LYS A 696 -0.17 16.56 -5.37
C LYS A 696 -1.28 16.60 -6.43
N LYS A 697 -1.30 15.64 -7.37
CA LYS A 697 -2.39 15.53 -8.35
C LYS A 697 -3.68 15.03 -7.68
N LEU A 698 -3.59 14.06 -6.77
CA LEU A 698 -4.71 13.53 -6.00
C LEU A 698 -5.33 14.58 -5.05
N GLU A 699 -4.49 15.34 -4.35
CA GLU A 699 -4.88 16.44 -3.46
C GLU A 699 -5.73 17.45 -4.22
N ARG A 700 -5.31 17.85 -5.43
CA ARG A 700 -6.08 18.77 -6.26
C ARG A 700 -7.47 18.23 -6.57
N MET A 701 -7.56 16.99 -7.05
CA MET A 701 -8.85 16.35 -7.34
C MET A 701 -9.73 16.20 -6.09
N TYR A 702 -9.12 15.99 -4.92
CA TYR A 702 -9.84 15.95 -3.65
C TYR A 702 -10.41 17.32 -3.29
N PHE A 703 -9.60 18.38 -3.33
CA PHE A 703 -10.00 19.74 -2.96
C PHE A 703 -11.02 20.34 -3.94
N GLU A 704 -10.91 20.04 -5.23
CA GLU A 704 -11.95 20.34 -6.23
C GLU A 704 -13.33 19.82 -5.77
N LYS A 705 -13.38 18.57 -5.29
CA LYS A 705 -14.64 17.89 -4.93
C LYS A 705 -15.16 18.22 -3.53
N TYR A 706 -14.33 18.14 -2.50
CA TYR A 706 -14.75 18.23 -1.09
C TYR A 706 -14.31 19.53 -0.41
N GLY A 707 -13.21 20.14 -0.86
CA GLY A 707 -12.67 21.38 -0.29
C GLY A 707 -11.89 21.05 0.96
N TYR A 708 -11.76 22.01 1.88
CA TYR A 708 -10.99 21.80 3.11
C TYR A 708 -11.73 21.00 4.18
N GLU A 709 -12.92 20.48 3.89
CA GLU A 709 -13.71 19.68 4.82
C GLU A 709 -13.47 18.17 4.65
N PHE A 710 -13.69 17.43 5.74
CA PHE A 710 -13.70 15.97 5.72
C PHE A 710 -14.93 15.45 4.94
N PRO A 711 -14.81 14.32 4.23
CA PRO A 711 -15.97 13.71 3.58
C PRO A 711 -16.96 13.26 4.65
N LEU A 712 -18.26 13.49 4.42
CA LEU A 712 -19.31 12.98 5.30
C LEU A 712 -19.21 11.45 5.43
N THR A 713 -19.25 10.95 6.66
CA THR A 713 -19.33 9.51 6.95
C THR A 713 -20.66 8.93 6.45
N GLU A 714 -20.71 7.64 6.12
CA GLU A 714 -21.88 7.01 5.48
C GLU A 714 -23.21 7.23 6.24
N GLY A 715 -23.19 7.32 7.57
CA GLY A 715 -24.38 7.65 8.38
C GLY A 715 -24.86 9.09 8.17
N LYS A 716 -23.95 10.08 8.21
CA LYS A 716 -24.27 11.50 8.01
C LYS A 716 -24.63 11.85 6.57
N LYS A 717 -24.21 11.03 5.58
CA LYS A 717 -24.59 11.21 4.16
C LYS A 717 -26.10 11.14 3.94
N ILE A 718 -26.79 10.21 4.60
CA ILE A 718 -28.24 10.04 4.42
C ILE A 718 -28.99 11.21 5.07
N ASP A 719 -28.61 11.60 6.28
CA ASP A 719 -29.24 12.73 6.99
C ASP A 719 -28.99 14.06 6.29
N HIS A 720 -27.77 14.29 5.79
CA HIS A 720 -27.46 15.46 4.97
C HIS A 720 -28.26 15.46 3.66
N LEU A 721 -28.38 14.33 2.96
CA LEU A 721 -29.18 14.23 1.73
C LEU A 721 -30.68 14.43 1.99
N VAL A 722 -31.20 14.02 3.15
CA VAL A 722 -32.59 14.27 3.59
C VAL A 722 -32.78 15.74 3.95
N GLN A 723 -31.81 16.39 4.59
CA GLN A 723 -31.85 17.81 4.95
C GLN A 723 -31.67 18.72 3.73
N GLU A 724 -30.89 18.31 2.73
CA GLU A 724 -30.77 18.98 1.43
C GLU A 724 -31.98 18.76 0.51
N ASN A 725 -32.80 17.74 0.76
CA ASN A 725 -33.79 17.28 -0.20
C ASN A 725 -34.96 18.28 -0.36
N GLU A 726 -34.95 18.87 -1.55
CA GLU A 726 -36.08 19.39 -2.33
C GLU A 726 -36.87 20.59 -1.81
N GLY A 727 -37.28 20.63 -0.54
CA GLY A 727 -38.15 21.69 0.01
C GLY A 727 -37.38 22.99 0.28
N GLY A 728 -36.30 22.88 1.06
CA GLY A 728 -35.42 24.00 1.40
C GLY A 728 -34.68 24.56 0.17
N ARG A 729 -34.26 23.68 -0.75
CA ARG A 729 -33.60 24.08 -2.01
C ARG A 729 -34.48 24.96 -2.89
N LYS A 730 -35.76 24.58 -3.07
CA LYS A 730 -36.71 25.38 -3.87
C LYS A 730 -37.02 26.72 -3.21
N LEU A 731 -37.19 26.73 -1.88
CA LEU A 731 -37.47 27.95 -1.12
C LEU A 731 -36.27 28.91 -1.13
N ALA A 732 -35.05 28.41 -0.90
CA ALA A 732 -33.83 29.20 -0.95
C ALA A 732 -33.60 29.78 -2.36
N ASN A 733 -33.76 28.98 -3.42
CA ASN A 733 -33.67 29.46 -4.80
C ASN A 733 -34.76 30.51 -5.12
N GLN A 734 -35.97 30.39 -4.55
CA GLN A 734 -37.03 31.39 -4.69
C GLN A 734 -36.69 32.70 -3.96
N ILE A 735 -36.20 32.63 -2.72
CA ILE A 735 -35.78 33.80 -1.92
C ILE A 735 -34.64 34.51 -2.64
N VAL A 736 -33.61 33.77 -3.06
CA VAL A 736 -32.48 34.30 -3.82
C VAL A 736 -32.94 34.99 -5.10
N ARG A 737 -33.85 34.38 -5.88
CA ARG A 737 -34.43 35.02 -7.07
C ARG A 737 -35.23 36.28 -6.78
N GLN A 738 -35.74 36.45 -5.56
CA GLN A 738 -36.45 37.66 -5.13
C GLN A 738 -35.48 38.75 -4.62
N VAL A 739 -34.43 38.38 -3.90
CA VAL A 739 -33.43 39.30 -3.32
C VAL A 739 -32.45 39.80 -4.39
N PHE A 740 -31.93 38.91 -5.24
CA PHE A 740 -31.01 39.20 -6.34
C PHE A 740 -31.73 39.52 -7.65
N ARG A 741 -32.88 40.18 -7.59
CA ARG A 741 -33.44 40.77 -8.81
C ARG A 741 -32.54 41.92 -9.24
N PRO A 742 -32.19 42.04 -10.55
CA PRO A 742 -31.71 43.31 -11.05
C PRO A 742 -32.80 44.33 -10.70
N ARG A 743 -32.52 45.25 -9.75
CA ARG A 743 -33.43 46.38 -9.52
C ARG A 743 -33.56 47.06 -10.87
N GLY A 744 -34.74 46.96 -11.45
CA GLY A 744 -35.06 47.58 -12.72
C GLY A 744 -34.63 49.03 -12.66
N ASN A 745 -33.56 49.33 -13.36
CA ASN A 745 -33.06 50.68 -13.53
C ASN A 745 -34.19 51.44 -14.22
N LYS A 746 -34.75 52.46 -13.56
CA LYS A 746 -35.63 53.42 -14.23
C LYS A 746 -34.86 54.29 -15.24
N GLU A 747 -33.53 54.14 -15.32
CA GLU A 747 -32.66 54.76 -16.31
C GLU A 747 -31.76 53.69 -16.97
N GLU A 748 -31.94 53.47 -18.28
CA GLU A 748 -31.22 52.54 -19.14
C GLU A 748 -29.70 52.82 -19.22
N LYS A 749 -28.90 52.47 -18.20
CA LYS A 749 -27.43 52.60 -18.29
C LYS A 749 -26.64 51.29 -18.42
N LEU A 750 -27.24 50.11 -18.20
CA LEU A 750 -26.59 48.82 -18.47
C LEU A 750 -27.52 47.86 -19.22
N ALA A 751 -26.97 47.16 -20.22
CA ALA A 751 -27.67 46.09 -20.92
C ALA A 751 -28.04 44.96 -19.95
N SER A 752 -29.26 44.43 -20.07
CA SER A 752 -29.76 43.29 -19.29
C SER A 752 -30.04 42.08 -20.18
N GLY A 753 -29.99 40.88 -19.59
CA GLY A 753 -30.22 39.61 -20.30
C GLY A 753 -29.11 39.22 -21.28
N HIS A 754 -29.44 38.37 -22.26
CA HIS A 754 -28.48 37.85 -23.26
C HIS A 754 -27.66 38.95 -23.96
N ARG A 755 -28.21 40.16 -24.11
CA ARG A 755 -27.52 41.29 -24.76
C ARG A 755 -26.37 41.86 -23.93
N ALA A 756 -26.33 41.57 -22.63
CA ALA A 756 -25.29 42.01 -21.70
C ALA A 756 -24.02 41.15 -21.75
N TRP A 757 -24.07 40.01 -22.42
CA TRP A 757 -22.97 39.03 -22.48
C TRP A 757 -22.45 38.89 -23.91
N TYR A 758 -21.16 38.61 -24.07
CA TYR A 758 -20.59 38.13 -25.34
C TYR A 758 -21.10 36.72 -25.64
N ASP A 759 -20.93 36.29 -26.88
CA ASP A 759 -21.22 34.90 -27.25
C ASP A 759 -20.35 33.98 -26.36
N SER A 760 -21.03 33.20 -25.52
CA SER A 760 -20.43 32.43 -24.42
C SER A 760 -20.68 30.95 -24.69
N PRO A 761 -19.97 30.35 -25.66
CA PRO A 761 -20.26 29.01 -26.13
C PRO A 761 -20.08 28.00 -24.98
N GLY A 762 -21.04 27.09 -24.80
CA GLY A 762 -21.07 26.13 -23.68
C GLY A 762 -21.75 26.62 -22.39
N ILE A 763 -22.23 27.87 -22.34
CA ILE A 763 -22.94 28.46 -21.18
C ILE A 763 -24.29 29.04 -21.61
N ALA A 764 -25.36 28.63 -20.92
CA ALA A 764 -26.69 29.19 -21.13
C ALA A 764 -26.87 30.44 -20.25
N VAL A 765 -27.35 31.53 -20.88
CA VAL A 765 -27.59 32.82 -20.24
C VAL A 765 -29.08 33.11 -20.22
N ASP A 766 -29.69 33.13 -19.03
CA ASP A 766 -31.08 33.52 -18.81
C ASP A 766 -31.15 34.74 -17.86
N GLY A 767 -31.27 35.94 -18.43
CA GLY A 767 -31.25 37.16 -17.62
C GLY A 767 -29.89 37.40 -16.97
N CYS A 768 -29.87 37.21 -15.64
CA CYS A 768 -28.68 37.28 -14.78
C CYS A 768 -28.25 35.88 -14.27
N LEU A 769 -28.92 34.81 -14.72
CA LEU A 769 -28.63 33.43 -14.37
C LEU A 769 -27.71 32.82 -15.44
N LEU A 770 -26.56 32.32 -15.02
CA LEU A 770 -25.61 31.59 -15.86
C LEU A 770 -25.66 30.11 -15.49
N THR A 771 -25.88 29.25 -16.49
CA THR A 771 -25.95 27.79 -16.31
C THR A 771 -24.93 27.12 -17.22
N TYR A 772 -24.06 26.28 -16.66
CA TYR A 772 -23.11 25.52 -17.45
C TYR A 772 -23.82 24.35 -18.16
N VAL A 773 -23.57 24.23 -19.46
CA VAL A 773 -24.27 23.26 -20.31
C VAL A 773 -23.29 22.28 -20.98
N GLY A 774 -22.00 22.62 -20.99
CA GLY A 774 -20.92 21.73 -21.43
C GLY A 774 -20.48 21.90 -22.89
N PRO A 775 -19.50 21.10 -23.32
CA PRO A 775 -18.88 21.21 -24.64
C PRO A 775 -19.82 20.85 -25.80
N ASP A 776 -20.88 20.09 -25.55
CA ASP A 776 -21.80 19.59 -26.59
C ASP A 776 -22.62 20.71 -27.26
N VAL A 777 -22.70 21.89 -26.62
CA VAL A 777 -23.38 23.08 -27.13
C VAL A 777 -22.39 24.18 -27.55
N CYS A 778 -21.08 23.90 -27.52
CA CYS A 778 -20.04 24.80 -28.03
C CYS A 778 -19.65 24.42 -29.46
N ASP A 779 -19.94 25.28 -30.44
CA ASP A 779 -19.66 24.99 -31.86
C ASP A 779 -18.15 24.92 -32.18
N ILE A 780 -17.32 25.61 -31.39
CA ILE A 780 -15.85 25.54 -31.46
C ILE A 780 -15.35 24.17 -30.97
N CYS A 781 -15.92 23.65 -29.87
CA CYS A 781 -15.57 22.33 -29.33
C CYS A 781 -16.11 21.17 -30.18
N LYS A 782 -17.16 21.38 -30.97
CA LYS A 782 -17.65 20.42 -31.97
C LYS A 782 -16.73 20.28 -33.18
N SER A 783 -16.04 21.35 -33.57
CA SER A 783 -15.22 21.42 -34.80
C SER A 783 -13.71 21.30 -34.58
N GLY A 784 -13.24 21.25 -33.33
CA GLY A 784 -11.82 21.13 -32.96
C GLY A 784 -11.56 20.20 -31.77
N ASN A 785 -10.42 20.39 -31.08
CA ASN A 785 -10.14 19.66 -29.84
C ASN A 785 -11.17 20.03 -28.77
N ARG A 786 -11.80 19.02 -28.13
CA ARG A 786 -12.72 19.24 -27.00
C ARG A 786 -11.97 19.95 -25.87
N LYS A 787 -12.27 21.24 -25.69
CA LYS A 787 -11.85 22.00 -24.50
C LYS A 787 -12.93 21.83 -23.44
N ASN A 788 -12.51 21.50 -22.22
CA ASN A 788 -13.43 21.33 -21.08
C ASN A 788 -13.69 22.66 -20.33
N ILE A 789 -13.08 23.74 -20.81
CA ILE A 789 -13.07 25.07 -20.18
C ILE A 789 -13.91 25.98 -21.05
N HIS A 790 -14.94 26.61 -20.48
CA HIS A 790 -15.79 27.59 -21.15
C HIS A 790 -15.93 28.85 -20.29
N SER A 791 -16.01 30.01 -20.92
CA SER A 791 -15.99 31.35 -20.33
C SER A 791 -17.18 32.20 -20.79
N ALA A 792 -17.84 32.91 -19.87
CA ALA A 792 -18.87 33.90 -20.16
C ALA A 792 -18.32 35.27 -19.85
N LYS A 793 -18.43 36.17 -20.83
CA LYS A 793 -17.81 37.48 -20.76
C LYS A 793 -18.86 38.58 -20.72
N PHE A 794 -18.85 39.40 -19.67
CA PHE A 794 -19.75 40.56 -19.59
C PHE A 794 -19.35 41.60 -20.64
N LYS A 795 -20.28 42.31 -21.29
CA LYS A 795 -19.98 43.29 -22.36
C LYS A 795 -19.65 44.69 -21.87
N SER A 796 -20.02 45.04 -20.64
CA SER A 796 -19.68 46.35 -20.08
C SER A 796 -18.35 46.26 -19.33
N PRO A 797 -17.39 47.16 -19.57
CA PRO A 797 -16.18 47.21 -18.77
C PRO A 797 -16.45 47.75 -17.36
N PHE A 798 -15.53 47.47 -16.43
CA PHE A 798 -15.49 48.16 -15.14
C PHE A 798 -15.27 49.67 -15.34
N THR A 799 -16.06 50.50 -14.67
CA THR A 799 -15.91 51.97 -14.68
C THR A 799 -15.91 52.53 -13.26
N PRO A 800 -15.49 53.79 -13.04
CA PRO A 800 -15.62 54.43 -11.72
C PRO A 800 -17.04 54.43 -11.17
N GLU A 801 -18.07 54.47 -12.02
CA GLU A 801 -19.49 54.39 -11.63
C GLU A 801 -19.95 52.94 -11.35
N THR A 802 -19.25 51.95 -11.91
CA THR A 802 -19.54 50.52 -11.74
C THR A 802 -18.26 49.73 -11.45
N PRO A 803 -17.59 49.97 -10.31
CA PRO A 803 -16.29 49.38 -10.02
C PRO A 803 -16.41 47.93 -9.55
N ARG A 804 -17.61 47.47 -9.16
CA ARG A 804 -17.83 46.21 -8.45
C ARG A 804 -18.82 45.30 -9.16
N PHE A 805 -18.47 44.01 -9.24
CA PHE A 805 -19.32 42.96 -9.77
C PHE A 805 -19.49 41.83 -8.75
N GLU A 806 -20.73 41.40 -8.50
CA GLU A 806 -21.05 40.36 -7.52
C GLU A 806 -21.72 39.14 -8.18
N VAL A 807 -21.38 37.95 -7.68
CA VAL A 807 -21.96 36.68 -8.13
C VAL A 807 -22.30 35.82 -6.93
N LEU A 808 -23.53 35.32 -6.92
CA LEU A 808 -24.03 34.37 -5.95
C LEU A 808 -24.02 32.95 -6.54
N ILE A 809 -23.47 32.02 -5.77
CA ILE A 809 -23.42 30.61 -6.15
C ILE A 809 -24.75 29.93 -5.81
N GLN A 810 -25.54 29.53 -6.82
CA GLN A 810 -26.83 28.86 -6.59
C GLN A 810 -26.72 27.35 -6.51
N GLU A 811 -25.98 26.74 -7.44
CA GLU A 811 -25.78 25.29 -7.48
C GLU A 811 -24.37 24.94 -7.97
N THR A 812 -23.71 24.05 -7.24
CA THR A 812 -22.40 23.46 -7.58
C THR A 812 -22.56 22.16 -8.39
N GLY A 813 -21.65 21.90 -9.32
CA GLY A 813 -21.50 20.59 -9.96
C GLY A 813 -20.48 19.73 -9.21
N GLU A 814 -20.11 18.58 -9.77
CA GLU A 814 -19.36 17.54 -9.03
C GLU A 814 -17.92 17.96 -8.64
N ARG A 815 -17.29 18.88 -9.37
CA ARG A 815 -15.89 19.30 -9.15
C ARG A 815 -15.70 20.77 -8.75
N ARG A 816 -16.79 21.53 -8.60
CA ARG A 816 -16.82 22.94 -8.15
C ARG A 816 -15.82 23.90 -8.83
N ILE A 817 -15.38 23.60 -10.05
CA ILE A 817 -14.35 24.40 -10.72
C ILE A 817 -14.97 25.69 -11.25
N ALA A 818 -14.57 26.84 -10.71
CA ALA A 818 -14.91 28.15 -11.25
C ALA A 818 -13.91 29.24 -10.86
N ALA A 819 -13.96 30.34 -11.59
CA ALA A 819 -13.11 31.49 -11.34
C ALA A 819 -13.85 32.78 -11.65
N LEU A 820 -13.52 33.86 -10.95
CA LEU A 820 -14.02 35.21 -11.17
C LEU A 820 -12.82 36.13 -11.41
N GLY A 821 -12.81 36.90 -12.50
CA GLY A 821 -11.64 37.74 -12.76
C GLY A 821 -11.82 38.83 -13.81
N ALA A 822 -10.92 39.79 -13.77
CA ALA A 822 -10.81 40.88 -14.73
C ALA A 822 -9.87 40.46 -15.88
N VAL A 823 -10.40 40.51 -17.11
CA VAL A 823 -9.70 40.13 -18.34
C VAL A 823 -9.81 41.21 -19.42
N HIS A 824 -8.98 41.15 -20.46
CA HIS A 824 -9.05 42.07 -21.61
C HIS A 824 -10.11 41.64 -22.65
N GLU A 825 -10.46 42.54 -23.58
CA GLU A 825 -11.51 42.31 -24.58
C GLU A 825 -11.30 41.06 -25.43
N SER A 826 -10.06 40.81 -25.86
CA SER A 826 -9.69 39.70 -26.73
C SER A 826 -9.39 38.38 -26.00
N TYR A 827 -9.76 38.26 -24.72
CA TYR A 827 -9.48 37.07 -23.92
C TYR A 827 -10.22 35.81 -24.43
N ASP A 828 -9.51 34.66 -24.50
CA ASP A 828 -10.06 33.38 -24.96
C ASP A 828 -11.12 32.84 -24.00
N CYS A 829 -12.32 32.59 -24.51
CA CYS A 829 -13.42 32.01 -23.74
C CYS A 829 -13.23 30.52 -23.40
N HIS A 830 -12.08 29.92 -23.68
CA HIS A 830 -11.72 28.58 -23.20
C HIS A 830 -10.48 28.57 -22.29
N LYS A 831 -10.24 29.66 -21.56
CA LYS A 831 -9.19 29.78 -20.54
C LYS A 831 -9.74 30.34 -19.22
N MET A 832 -9.12 29.99 -18.10
CA MET A 832 -9.48 30.54 -16.79
C MET A 832 -8.83 31.92 -16.56
N PRO A 833 -9.57 32.92 -16.05
CA PRO A 833 -9.04 34.25 -15.72
C PRO A 833 -7.74 34.18 -14.91
N GLY A 834 -6.76 35.04 -15.22
CA GLY A 834 -5.46 35.05 -14.54
C GLY A 834 -4.38 34.15 -15.16
N TRP A 835 -4.71 33.36 -16.20
CA TRP A 835 -3.73 32.51 -16.89
C TRP A 835 -2.90 33.22 -17.98
N ASP A 836 -3.41 34.32 -18.54
CA ASP A 836 -2.66 35.12 -19.53
C ASP A 836 -2.20 36.45 -18.91
N SER A 837 -1.15 37.04 -19.49
CA SER A 837 -0.60 38.32 -19.06
C SER A 837 -1.62 39.45 -19.16
N GLY A 838 -1.65 40.35 -18.16
CA GLY A 838 -2.62 41.44 -18.09
C GLY A 838 -4.00 41.02 -17.59
N THR A 839 -4.14 39.81 -17.03
CA THR A 839 -5.39 39.34 -16.41
C THR A 839 -5.18 38.91 -14.96
N VAL A 840 -6.26 38.96 -14.19
CA VAL A 840 -6.31 38.44 -12.81
C VAL A 840 -7.56 37.62 -12.61
N GLY A 841 -7.46 36.56 -11.81
CA GLY A 841 -8.58 35.67 -11.52
C GLY A 841 -8.51 35.07 -10.14
N TYR A 842 -9.61 35.16 -9.41
CA TYR A 842 -9.84 34.41 -8.18
C TYR A 842 -10.49 33.06 -8.54
N HIS A 843 -9.74 31.98 -8.37
CA HIS A 843 -10.17 30.61 -8.63
C HIS A 843 -10.75 30.04 -7.33
N ILE A 844 -12.06 29.83 -7.32
CA ILE A 844 -12.82 29.55 -6.09
C ILE A 844 -12.67 28.10 -5.60
N ASP A 845 -12.24 27.21 -6.48
CA ASP A 845 -12.00 25.78 -6.24
C ASP A 845 -10.66 25.53 -5.56
N GLU A 846 -9.63 26.30 -5.93
CA GLU A 846 -8.32 26.24 -5.26
C GLU A 846 -8.19 27.27 -4.12
N GLY A 847 -9.08 28.25 -4.09
CA GLY A 847 -9.00 29.43 -3.23
C GLY A 847 -7.74 30.26 -3.44
N LYS A 848 -7.34 30.35 -4.71
CA LYS A 848 -6.11 31.02 -5.13
C LYS A 848 -6.40 32.15 -6.09
N ILE A 849 -5.52 33.13 -6.07
CA ILE A 849 -5.54 34.24 -6.99
C ILE A 849 -4.44 34.02 -8.04
N PHE A 850 -4.81 34.05 -9.31
CA PHE A 850 -3.91 33.93 -10.44
C PHE A 850 -3.69 35.31 -11.07
N GLU A 851 -2.42 35.65 -11.30
CA GLU A 851 -1.99 36.94 -11.86
C GLU A 851 -0.78 36.78 -12.80
N THR A 852 -0.42 37.88 -13.48
CA THR A 852 0.73 37.93 -14.39
C THR A 852 2.04 37.69 -13.61
N GLY A 853 2.79 36.65 -14.00
CA GLY A 853 3.99 36.18 -13.29
C GLY A 853 3.74 34.95 -12.40
N PHE A 854 2.51 34.71 -11.93
CA PHE A 854 2.14 33.58 -11.06
C PHE A 854 1.10 32.61 -11.68
N HIS A 855 0.89 32.68 -13.00
CA HIS A 855 -0.10 31.91 -13.77
C HIS A 855 -0.06 30.37 -13.62
N LYS A 856 1.04 29.77 -13.14
CA LYS A 856 1.17 28.29 -12.97
C LYS A 856 0.91 27.77 -11.56
N GLN A 857 1.12 28.59 -10.52
CA GLN A 857 1.06 28.14 -9.13
C GLN A 857 -0.09 28.80 -8.35
N GLY A 858 -0.57 29.96 -8.81
CA GLY A 858 -1.51 30.79 -8.06
C GLY A 858 -0.88 31.32 -6.77
N ARG A 859 -1.40 32.43 -6.26
CA ARG A 859 -1.04 32.97 -4.94
C ARG A 859 -2.11 32.56 -3.94
N GLU A 860 -1.69 31.91 -2.86
CA GLU A 860 -2.58 31.58 -1.74
C GLU A 860 -2.99 32.83 -0.97
N VAL A 861 -4.23 32.81 -0.47
CA VAL A 861 -4.78 33.84 0.41
C VAL A 861 -5.23 33.22 1.73
N GLU A 862 -5.21 34.01 2.80
CA GLU A 862 -5.53 33.59 4.18
C GLU A 862 -6.95 33.02 4.35
N ASP A 863 -7.25 32.54 5.56
CA ASP A 863 -8.06 31.38 5.94
C ASP A 863 -9.50 31.15 5.41
N MET A 864 -10.02 31.92 4.45
CA MET A 864 -11.39 31.76 3.93
C MET A 864 -11.51 32.07 2.43
N ALA A 865 -10.71 31.42 1.57
CA ALA A 865 -10.66 31.74 0.14
C ALA A 865 -11.37 30.72 -0.78
N MET A 866 -12.12 29.73 -0.28
CA MET A 866 -12.94 28.85 -1.15
C MET A 866 -14.41 29.24 -1.05
N ALA A 867 -15.15 29.21 -2.16
CA ALA A 867 -16.55 29.58 -2.19
C ALA A 867 -17.47 28.37 -2.41
N TYR A 868 -18.56 28.34 -1.65
CA TYR A 868 -19.56 27.28 -1.61
C TYR A 868 -20.91 27.75 -2.14
N ARG A 869 -21.83 26.79 -2.28
CA ARG A 869 -23.23 27.09 -2.58
C ARG A 869 -23.79 28.03 -1.52
N GLY A 870 -24.40 29.13 -1.97
CA GLY A 870 -24.93 30.19 -1.11
C GLY A 870 -23.96 31.35 -0.88
N ASP A 871 -22.67 31.20 -1.22
CA ASP A 871 -21.69 32.27 -1.04
C ASP A 871 -21.77 33.33 -2.12
N LEU A 872 -21.53 34.58 -1.70
CA LEU A 872 -21.45 35.76 -2.54
C LEU A 872 -19.98 36.11 -2.79
N ILE A 873 -19.52 35.96 -4.03
CA ILE A 873 -18.19 36.39 -4.46
C ILE A 873 -18.28 37.72 -5.17
N ALA A 874 -17.27 38.58 -5.02
CA ALA A 874 -17.19 39.84 -5.74
C ALA A 874 -15.79 40.16 -6.25
N CYS A 875 -15.74 40.88 -7.36
CA CYS A 875 -14.53 41.46 -7.94
C CYS A 875 -14.76 42.97 -8.04
N GLU A 876 -13.84 43.76 -7.48
CA GLU A 876 -13.90 45.22 -7.47
C GLU A 876 -12.60 45.82 -7.99
N VAL A 877 -12.71 46.84 -8.82
CA VAL A 877 -11.58 47.54 -9.42
C VAL A 877 -11.47 48.91 -8.77
N ASP A 878 -10.37 49.18 -8.07
CA ASP A 878 -10.16 50.47 -7.42
C ASP A 878 -9.53 51.47 -8.38
N PHE A 879 -10.30 52.49 -8.74
CA PHE A 879 -9.90 53.57 -9.63
C PHE A 879 -9.24 54.75 -8.89
N ARG A 880 -9.10 54.70 -7.56
CA ARG A 880 -8.57 55.80 -6.75
C ARG A 880 -7.04 55.88 -6.81
N GLY A 881 -6.54 56.93 -7.47
CA GLY A 881 -5.21 57.54 -7.32
C GLY A 881 -4.01 56.63 -7.06
N VAL A 882 -3.40 56.07 -8.11
CA VAL A 882 -2.04 55.50 -8.07
C VAL A 882 -1.22 56.07 -9.25
N PRO A 883 0.07 56.42 -9.07
CA PRO A 883 0.94 56.91 -10.15
C PRO A 883 1.30 55.73 -11.08
N GLU A 884 1.54 56.00 -12.37
CA GLU A 884 2.11 55.03 -13.35
C GLU A 884 1.17 53.97 -13.96
N GLY A 885 -0.12 54.27 -14.17
CA GLY A 885 -0.95 53.49 -15.10
C GLY A 885 -1.24 52.04 -14.66
N LYS A 886 -1.18 51.76 -13.35
CA LYS A 886 -1.56 50.48 -12.74
C LYS A 886 -2.91 50.61 -12.05
N VAL A 887 -3.72 49.55 -12.07
CA VAL A 887 -5.06 49.51 -11.45
C VAL A 887 -5.09 48.37 -10.43
N SER A 888 -5.69 48.63 -9.27
CA SER A 888 -5.81 47.63 -8.20
C SER A 888 -7.10 46.83 -8.34
N VAL A 889 -7.02 45.51 -8.24
CA VAL A 889 -8.19 44.61 -8.23
C VAL A 889 -8.32 43.94 -6.87
N LEU A 890 -9.53 43.99 -6.33
CA LEU A 890 -9.94 43.52 -5.02
C LEU A 890 -10.93 42.36 -5.18
N PHE A 891 -10.76 41.30 -4.40
CA PHE A 891 -11.70 40.18 -4.34
C PHE A 891 -12.36 40.09 -2.98
N PHE A 892 -13.66 39.77 -2.96
CA PHE A 892 -14.44 39.59 -1.74
C PHE A 892 -15.15 38.24 -1.73
N LEU A 893 -15.25 37.62 -0.54
CA LEU A 893 -16.10 36.47 -0.26
C LEU A 893 -17.00 36.83 0.92
N ASN A 894 -18.32 36.76 0.73
CA ASN A 894 -19.33 37.07 1.74
C ASN A 894 -19.14 38.45 2.41
N GLY A 895 -18.61 39.42 1.64
CA GLY A 895 -18.33 40.78 2.12
C GLY A 895 -16.99 40.96 2.84
N ILE A 896 -16.24 39.88 3.08
CA ILE A 896 -14.88 39.93 3.62
C ILE A 896 -13.91 40.14 2.46
N GLU A 897 -13.04 41.14 2.57
CA GLU A 897 -11.97 41.40 1.61
C GLU A 897 -10.91 40.29 1.72
N ILE A 898 -10.67 39.61 0.61
CA ILE A 898 -9.68 38.53 0.53
C ILE A 898 -8.29 39.13 0.31
N ARG A 899 -8.13 40.03 -0.68
CA ARG A 899 -6.86 40.71 -0.98
C ARG A 899 -6.96 41.84 -2.01
N VAL A 900 -6.00 42.76 -1.97
CA VAL A 900 -5.67 43.74 -3.03
C VAL A 900 -4.52 43.25 -3.92
N LEU A 901 -4.68 43.29 -5.23
CA LEU A 901 -3.58 43.10 -6.20
C LEU A 901 -3.30 44.42 -6.92
N GLN A 902 -2.04 44.88 -6.91
CA GLN A 902 -1.59 45.96 -7.78
C GLN A 902 -1.13 45.37 -9.11
N CYS A 903 -1.95 45.47 -10.14
CA CYS A 903 -1.59 44.93 -11.44
C CYS A 903 -1.17 46.05 -12.39
N SER A 904 -0.08 45.80 -13.12
CA SER A 904 0.37 46.62 -14.25
C SER A 904 -0.59 46.44 -15.42
N ILE A 905 -1.80 46.96 -15.30
CA ILE A 905 -2.83 46.78 -16.32
C ILE A 905 -3.04 48.10 -17.08
N PRO A 906 -2.81 48.13 -18.41
CA PRO A 906 -2.92 49.36 -19.20
C PRO A 906 -4.30 50.02 -19.07
N ARG A 907 -4.34 51.30 -18.72
CA ARG A 907 -5.59 52.11 -18.59
C ARG A 907 -6.52 52.06 -19.80
N GLU A 908 -6.01 51.69 -20.98
CA GLU A 908 -6.74 51.67 -22.25
C GLU A 908 -7.53 50.37 -22.50
N ILE A 909 -7.41 49.37 -21.62
CA ILE A 909 -8.10 48.08 -21.78
C ILE A 909 -9.40 48.09 -20.98
N ASN A 910 -10.51 48.00 -21.71
CA ASN A 910 -11.81 47.67 -21.16
C ASN A 910 -11.74 46.31 -20.45
N TYR A 911 -11.94 46.29 -19.13
CA TYR A 911 -11.88 45.07 -18.33
C TYR A 911 -13.22 44.37 -18.33
N PHE A 912 -13.25 43.19 -18.91
CA PHE A 912 -14.43 42.35 -18.94
C PHE A 912 -14.29 41.25 -17.89
N LEU A 913 -15.44 40.82 -17.36
CA LEU A 913 -15.48 39.72 -16.42
C LEU A 913 -15.50 38.40 -17.19
N SER A 914 -14.59 37.47 -16.90
CA SER A 914 -14.62 36.11 -17.45
C SER A 914 -14.80 35.11 -16.31
N PHE A 915 -15.51 34.01 -16.55
CA PHE A 915 -15.57 32.91 -15.58
C PHE A 915 -15.28 31.56 -16.19
N HIS A 916 -15.26 30.51 -15.38
CA HIS A 916 -15.07 29.12 -15.78
C HIS A 916 -16.10 28.25 -15.06
N TRP A 917 -16.55 27.11 -15.62
CA TRP A 917 -17.61 26.32 -14.98
C TRP A 917 -17.49 24.80 -15.07
N ASP A 918 -17.63 24.18 -13.89
CA ASP A 918 -18.34 22.93 -13.63
C ASP A 918 -19.40 23.14 -12.51
N LEU A 919 -20.01 24.33 -12.44
CA LEU A 919 -21.12 24.66 -11.52
C LEU A 919 -22.46 24.65 -12.27
N LYS A 920 -23.52 24.10 -11.65
CA LYS A 920 -24.84 23.95 -12.26
C LYS A 920 -25.57 25.28 -12.48
N ALA A 921 -25.46 26.25 -11.56
CA ALA A 921 -26.15 27.53 -11.69
C ALA A 921 -25.52 28.66 -10.85
N LEU A 922 -25.45 29.88 -11.41
CA LEU A 922 -25.01 31.12 -10.74
C LEU A 922 -25.94 32.29 -11.02
N GLN A 923 -26.16 33.19 -10.05
CA GLN A 923 -26.91 34.43 -10.27
C GLN A 923 -26.00 35.65 -10.06
N CYS A 924 -25.91 36.53 -11.06
CA CYS A 924 -25.00 37.67 -11.08
C CYS A 924 -25.72 39.01 -10.86
N SER A 925 -25.06 40.00 -10.25
CA SER A 925 -25.58 41.36 -10.16
C SER A 925 -24.45 42.40 -10.19
N PRO A 926 -24.51 43.40 -11.09
CA PRO A 926 -23.70 44.61 -10.96
C PRO A 926 -24.27 45.49 -9.85
N ARG A 927 -23.43 46.09 -8.99
CA ARG A 927 -23.84 47.10 -8.00
C ARG A 927 -23.19 48.44 -8.32
N TYR A 928 -23.98 49.51 -8.20
CA TYR A 928 -23.48 50.89 -8.21
C TYR A 928 -23.00 51.25 -6.81
N VAL A 929 -21.78 51.77 -6.70
CA VAL A 929 -21.35 52.50 -5.51
C VAL A 929 -21.86 53.93 -5.70
N GLN A 930 -22.69 54.41 -4.77
CA GLN A 930 -23.29 55.74 -4.84
C GLN A 930 -22.34 56.81 -4.32
#